data_AF-A0A1Z9RPQ9-F1
#
_entry.id   AF-A0A1Z9RPQ9-F1
#
_cell.length_a   1.000
_cell.length_b   1.000
_cell.length_c   1.000
_cell.angle_alpha   90.00
_cell.angle_beta   90.00
_cell.angle_gamma   90.00
#
_symmetry.space_group_name_H-M   'P 1'
#
loop_
_entity.id
_entity.type
_entity.pdbx_description
1 polymer ?
#
loop_
_entity_poly.entity_id
_entity_poly.type
_entity_poly.pdbx_seq_one_letter_code
_entity_poly.pdbx_strand_id
1 'polypeptide(L)'
;MISNFTKSTKLKIFFLISLVFISFKFYKIPDLPPVPLTPENAAFYQENPCTFSIIELIGQINQNYNVEFYSSPDGATECNGLNSWIEYQPPQLVENGWDVYKPDKIKVWISNNMHFDLLVQSLFWLTLISLIPKKTQKKIKINNFLVFLTTAIFYLHLYGEKYFYKTISREYDIQFFSYEYSGELYLENYFLYGYFFSIFAIVFIFKDLIIPRIGNTVNYLPFVFLIYGTYSTLNINFYLLIFCFMGLVAIFNRQVNFKIVSVYIFFSIIWVINFTESDILFDVDKLRGFANSSQTLPSLVYWIIVYLLFIIGVNFVINQGIENFDKKLIIRNFLISSSFIFILGVISSFSKLANYLIFYFFGLNKFPMRTFQSIEGNTWRGIAPSAEGMGEFFAFSILITLLFLMKNQVNINKYEILMLGVITYGLLRTNNFAAIISMLILALTFFVYKRYKNIKKIFLVYLIISTSLSALYILRFQEFSYQYLSSAVIYEGVQATEMSYKFVANQFGQTDQKLGNYRLLLDLPNEETNLSTSLRYVIENYDSGINLQGIPSVNSVVNLSAYFINRAEKWGIFLAKYNPTLVEFLFGYGPQQFSEYYFGHNTKYNFGLFLPHSSFLNYLIFYGLFGLLALLICIFIYLKNSKFLITKYLVIFFILNLVKSDALFYLPNLVLLIFVLNIDKLVKNN
;
A
#
# COMPACT_ATOMS: atom_id res chain seq x y z
N MET A 1 -34.52 -1.32 1.33
CA MET A 1 -33.45 -1.96 2.15
C MET A 1 -33.32 -1.41 3.58
N ILE A 2 -33.88 -0.24 3.94
CA ILE A 2 -33.70 0.40 5.26
C ILE A 2 -34.71 -0.11 6.33
N SER A 3 -35.82 -0.75 5.94
CA SER A 3 -36.90 -1.16 6.85
C SER A 3 -36.55 -2.35 7.78
N ASN A 4 -35.50 -3.13 7.49
CA ASN A 4 -35.17 -4.35 8.23
C ASN A 4 -33.99 -4.21 9.22
N PHE A 5 -33.55 -2.99 9.54
CA PHE A 5 -32.48 -2.81 10.53
C PHE A 5 -33.00 -2.91 11.96
N THR A 6 -32.28 -3.70 12.79
CA THR A 6 -32.53 -3.74 14.24
C THR A 6 -32.33 -2.35 14.86
N LYS A 7 -33.01 -2.07 15.98
CA LYS A 7 -32.85 -0.80 16.73
C LYS A 7 -31.38 -0.51 17.07
N SER A 8 -30.62 -1.55 17.41
CA SER A 8 -29.17 -1.45 17.66
C SER A 8 -28.38 -1.04 16.42
N THR A 9 -28.71 -1.59 15.24
CA THR A 9 -28.06 -1.21 13.98
C THR A 9 -28.35 0.25 13.62
N LYS A 10 -29.61 0.70 13.80
CA LYS A 10 -29.98 2.11 13.56
C LYS A 10 -29.20 3.06 14.46
N LEU A 11 -29.05 2.73 15.75
CA LEU A 11 -28.28 3.53 16.70
C LEU A 11 -26.80 3.64 16.30
N LYS A 12 -26.19 2.54 15.84
CA LYS A 12 -24.79 2.55 15.36
C LYS A 12 -24.62 3.40 14.11
N ILE A 13 -25.56 3.35 13.18
CA ILE A 13 -25.55 4.20 11.99
C ILE A 13 -25.69 5.67 12.38
N PHE A 14 -26.60 5.99 13.29
CA PHE A 14 -26.73 7.34 13.85
C PHE A 14 -25.43 7.80 14.50
N PHE A 15 -24.77 6.94 15.29
CA PHE A 15 -23.49 7.26 15.91
C PHE A 15 -22.37 7.52 14.88
N LEU A 16 -22.30 6.74 13.80
CA LEU A 16 -21.35 7.00 12.70
C LEU A 16 -21.60 8.38 12.08
N ILE A 17 -22.87 8.71 11.81
CA ILE A 17 -23.26 10.01 11.25
C ILE A 17 -22.91 11.14 12.22
N SER A 18 -23.18 10.97 13.52
CA SER A 18 -22.82 11.98 14.53
C SER A 18 -21.31 12.18 14.65
N LEU A 19 -20.50 11.11 14.55
CA LEU A 19 -19.03 11.23 14.55
C LEU A 19 -18.56 12.09 13.37
N VAL A 20 -19.11 11.86 12.16
CA VAL A 20 -18.79 12.68 10.98
C VAL A 20 -19.08 14.15 11.21
N PHE A 21 -20.22 14.45 11.83
CA PHE A 21 -20.63 15.83 12.11
C PHE A 21 -19.83 16.48 13.26
N ILE A 22 -19.49 15.74 14.31
CA ILE A 22 -18.73 16.27 15.45
C ILE A 22 -17.29 16.62 15.06
N SER A 23 -16.68 15.89 14.12
CA SER A 23 -15.30 16.13 13.67
C SER A 23 -15.08 17.49 13.00
N PHE A 24 -16.13 18.11 12.47
CA PHE A 24 -16.06 19.42 11.85
C PHE A 24 -16.91 20.37 12.68
N LYS A 25 -16.29 20.92 13.73
CA LYS A 25 -16.87 21.91 14.64
C LYS A 25 -17.86 22.83 13.92
N PHE A 26 -19.10 22.88 14.41
CA PHE A 26 -20.13 23.82 13.93
C PHE A 26 -20.03 25.21 14.56
N TYR A 27 -19.16 25.37 15.56
CA TYR A 27 -19.10 26.58 16.38
C TYR A 27 -17.88 27.42 16.02
N LYS A 28 -18.16 28.70 15.77
CA LYS A 28 -17.22 29.78 15.49
C LYS A 28 -16.29 30.04 16.68
N ILE A 29 -15.01 30.26 16.41
CA ILE A 29 -14.07 30.78 17.42
C ILE A 29 -14.06 32.33 17.40
N PRO A 30 -14.33 32.99 16.25
CA PRO A 30 -14.76 34.40 16.21
C PRO A 30 -16.02 34.68 15.35
N ASP A 31 -16.74 35.78 15.62
CA ASP A 31 -17.93 36.27 14.88
C ASP A 31 -17.64 36.80 13.45
N LEU A 32 -16.53 36.39 12.84
CA LEU A 32 -16.17 36.80 11.49
C LEU A 32 -17.03 36.03 10.45
N PRO A 33 -17.71 36.72 9.51
CA PRO A 33 -18.39 36.04 8.41
C PRO A 33 -17.36 35.54 7.37
N PRO A 34 -17.53 34.34 6.81
CA PRO A 34 -16.64 33.83 5.77
C PRO A 34 -16.89 34.59 4.45
N VAL A 35 -15.81 34.85 3.69
CA VAL A 35 -15.83 35.57 2.41
C VAL A 35 -15.66 34.63 1.22
N PRO A 36 -16.05 34.98 -0.02
CA PRO A 36 -15.86 34.11 -1.18
C PRO A 36 -14.41 33.61 -1.34
N LEU A 37 -14.22 32.32 -1.61
CA LEU A 37 -12.90 31.73 -1.86
C LEU A 37 -12.40 32.14 -3.25
N THR A 38 -11.64 33.23 -3.29
CA THR A 38 -10.97 33.76 -4.47
C THR A 38 -9.49 34.07 -4.17
N PRO A 39 -8.63 34.22 -5.18
CA PRO A 39 -7.22 34.57 -4.97
C PRO A 39 -7.03 35.85 -4.16
N GLU A 40 -7.89 36.86 -4.36
CA GLU A 40 -7.83 38.14 -3.64
C GLU A 40 -8.16 37.99 -2.16
N ASN A 41 -9.08 37.07 -1.83
CA ASN A 41 -9.53 36.81 -0.47
C ASN A 41 -8.67 35.76 0.25
N ALA A 42 -7.68 35.15 -0.40
CA ALA A 42 -6.83 34.12 0.23
C ALA A 42 -6.12 34.67 1.48
N ALA A 43 -5.66 35.93 1.43
CA ALA A 43 -4.99 36.59 2.56
C ALA A 43 -5.90 36.71 3.80
N PHE A 44 -7.19 37.00 3.62
CA PHE A 44 -8.15 37.06 4.73
C PHE A 44 -8.19 35.75 5.53
N TYR A 45 -8.17 34.61 4.84
CA TYR A 45 -8.18 33.30 5.50
C TYR A 45 -6.82 32.91 6.09
N GLN A 46 -5.72 33.41 5.53
CA GLN A 46 -4.37 33.23 6.07
C GLN A 46 -4.17 34.03 7.36
N GLU A 47 -4.75 35.23 7.46
CA GLU A 47 -4.71 36.09 8.66
C GLU A 47 -5.63 35.57 9.78
N ASN A 48 -6.63 34.76 9.43
CA ASN A 48 -7.60 34.18 10.36
C ASN A 48 -7.53 32.65 10.37
N PRO A 49 -6.40 32.03 10.76
CA PRO A 49 -6.32 30.58 10.93
C PRO A 49 -7.15 30.14 12.13
N CYS A 50 -7.58 28.87 12.14
CA CYS A 50 -8.35 28.26 13.22
C CYS A 50 -9.70 28.94 13.50
N THR A 51 -10.39 29.41 12.45
CA THR A 51 -11.64 30.19 12.61
C THR A 51 -12.84 29.59 11.89
N PHE A 52 -12.66 29.17 10.62
CA PHE A 52 -13.74 28.73 9.74
C PHE A 52 -13.77 27.21 9.60
N SER A 53 -14.95 26.64 9.76
CA SER A 53 -15.18 25.21 9.53
C SER A 53 -15.17 24.86 8.04
N ILE A 54 -14.91 23.58 7.73
CA ILE A 54 -14.98 23.09 6.34
C ILE A 54 -16.37 23.33 5.70
N ILE A 55 -17.44 23.27 6.49
CA ILE A 55 -18.82 23.46 6.04
C ILE A 55 -19.04 24.91 5.60
N GLU A 56 -18.55 25.88 6.37
CA GLU A 56 -18.63 27.30 6.04
C GLU A 56 -17.81 27.61 4.78
N LEU A 57 -16.59 27.08 4.68
CA LEU A 57 -15.71 27.26 3.54
C LEU A 57 -16.32 26.72 2.24
N ILE A 58 -16.99 25.57 2.30
CA ILE A 58 -17.69 25.00 1.14
C ILE A 58 -18.82 25.92 0.65
N GLY A 59 -19.52 26.58 1.58
CA GLY A 59 -20.55 27.57 1.25
C GLY A 59 -20.01 28.79 0.51
N GLN A 60 -18.69 29.05 0.58
CA GLN A 60 -18.03 30.18 -0.06
C GLN A 60 -17.24 29.81 -1.32
N ILE A 61 -17.33 28.57 -1.81
CA ILE A 61 -16.63 28.16 -3.03
C ILE A 61 -17.18 28.94 -4.23
N ASN A 62 -16.31 29.73 -4.86
CA ASN A 62 -16.62 30.36 -6.13
C ASN A 62 -16.47 29.34 -7.27
N GLN A 63 -17.49 29.22 -8.13
CA GLN A 63 -17.51 28.25 -9.23
C GLN A 63 -16.43 28.49 -10.29
N ASN A 64 -15.88 29.71 -10.34
CA ASN A 64 -14.82 30.05 -11.30
C ASN A 64 -13.47 29.46 -10.93
N TYR A 65 -13.27 29.02 -9.68
CA TYR A 65 -11.99 28.53 -9.19
C TYR A 65 -12.07 27.07 -8.75
N ASN A 66 -11.02 26.30 -9.06
CA ASN A 66 -10.92 24.91 -8.60
C ASN A 66 -10.43 24.86 -7.15
N VAL A 67 -11.33 24.56 -6.21
CA VAL A 67 -11.00 24.42 -4.78
C VAL A 67 -10.65 22.98 -4.41
N GLU A 68 -9.60 22.80 -3.60
CA GLU A 68 -9.11 21.51 -3.14
C GLU A 68 -8.84 21.52 -1.62
N PHE A 69 -9.49 20.62 -0.87
CA PHE A 69 -9.24 20.48 0.57
C PHE A 69 -8.10 19.50 0.86
N TYR A 70 -7.32 19.83 1.88
CA TYR A 70 -6.19 19.06 2.40
C TYR A 70 -6.23 19.02 3.92
N SER A 71 -5.56 18.04 4.54
CA SER A 71 -5.41 17.96 6.00
C SER A 71 -4.04 18.50 6.42
N SER A 72 -4.02 19.32 7.46
CA SER A 72 -2.83 19.85 8.13
C SER A 72 -2.68 19.15 9.47
N PRO A 73 -1.66 18.31 9.67
CA PRO A 73 -1.57 17.48 10.87
C PRO A 73 -0.99 18.20 12.10
N ASP A 74 -0.61 19.47 11.97
CA ASP A 74 0.06 20.29 12.98
C ASP A 74 -0.89 21.15 13.83
N GLY A 75 -2.18 20.81 13.81
CA GLY A 75 -3.23 21.56 14.48
C GLY A 75 -3.23 21.44 16.00
N ALA A 76 -3.36 22.59 16.67
CA ALA A 76 -3.75 22.63 18.07
C ALA A 76 -5.12 21.96 18.25
N THR A 77 -5.38 21.45 19.45
CA THR A 77 -6.60 20.70 19.78
C THR A 77 -7.87 21.51 19.49
N GLU A 78 -7.92 22.80 19.85
CA GLU A 78 -9.06 23.67 19.57
C GLU A 78 -9.28 23.95 18.07
N CYS A 79 -8.27 23.75 17.23
CA CYS A 79 -8.34 24.03 15.80
C CYS A 79 -8.84 22.85 14.95
N ASN A 80 -8.98 21.67 15.56
CA ASN A 80 -9.37 20.47 14.83
C ASN A 80 -10.70 20.66 14.06
N GLY A 81 -10.64 20.49 12.73
CA GLY A 81 -11.77 20.66 11.80
C GLY A 81 -11.96 22.09 11.26
N LEU A 82 -11.08 23.03 11.62
CA LEU A 82 -11.10 24.43 11.14
C LEU A 82 -9.98 24.69 10.11
N ASN A 83 -10.02 25.81 9.41
CA ASN A 83 -8.97 26.21 8.46
C ASN A 83 -7.61 26.39 9.16
N SER A 84 -6.54 25.92 8.54
CA SER A 84 -5.15 26.18 8.96
C SER A 84 -4.50 27.20 8.05
N TRP A 85 -4.62 26.98 6.73
CA TRP A 85 -3.99 27.81 5.71
C TRP A 85 -4.82 27.76 4.43
N ILE A 86 -4.68 28.78 3.58
CA ILE A 86 -5.21 28.81 2.22
C ILE A 86 -4.11 29.31 1.28
N GLU A 87 -3.96 28.68 0.12
CA GLU A 87 -2.93 29.02 -0.87
C GLU A 87 -3.59 29.03 -2.25
N TYR A 88 -3.42 30.13 -2.97
CA TYR A 88 -3.72 30.18 -4.38
C TYR A 88 -2.50 29.70 -5.18
N GLN A 89 -2.72 28.69 -6.02
CA GLN A 89 -1.72 28.23 -6.98
C GLN A 89 -2.13 28.70 -8.37
N PRO A 90 -1.35 29.61 -8.98
CA PRO A 90 -1.62 30.07 -10.34
C PRO A 90 -1.40 28.92 -11.35
N PRO A 91 -1.86 29.09 -12.60
CA PRO A 91 -1.62 28.12 -13.65
C PRO A 91 -0.12 27.88 -13.83
N GLN A 92 0.28 26.60 -13.88
CA GLN A 92 1.68 26.21 -14.06
C GLN A 92 1.84 25.36 -15.32
N LEU A 93 2.89 25.61 -16.11
CA LEU A 93 3.26 24.71 -17.21
C LEU A 93 3.57 23.31 -16.67
N VAL A 94 3.06 22.28 -17.33
CA VAL A 94 3.43 20.90 -17.01
C VAL A 94 4.85 20.65 -17.51
N GLU A 95 5.78 20.34 -16.60
CA GLU A 95 7.23 20.15 -16.89
C GLU A 95 7.53 19.16 -18.03
N ASN A 96 6.60 18.26 -18.38
CA ASN A 96 6.81 17.20 -19.36
C ASN A 96 5.88 17.28 -20.59
N GLY A 97 5.23 18.43 -20.87
CA GLY A 97 4.30 18.53 -22.00
C GLY A 97 4.11 19.94 -22.51
N TRP A 98 4.61 20.18 -23.72
CA TRP A 98 4.35 21.33 -24.59
C TRP A 98 2.94 21.93 -24.36
N ASP A 99 2.89 23.23 -24.05
CA ASP A 99 1.71 24.10 -23.99
C ASP A 99 0.49 23.63 -23.16
N VAL A 100 0.65 22.67 -22.24
CA VAL A 100 -0.42 22.28 -21.31
C VAL A 100 -0.20 22.93 -19.95
N TYR A 101 -1.10 23.85 -19.59
CA TYR A 101 -1.13 24.45 -18.26
C TYR A 101 -1.95 23.59 -17.30
N LYS A 102 -1.42 23.32 -16.11
CA LYS A 102 -2.23 22.93 -14.96
C LYS A 102 -3.18 24.10 -14.64
N PRO A 103 -4.48 23.83 -14.44
CA PRO A 103 -5.43 24.89 -14.08
C PRO A 103 -5.04 25.51 -12.74
N ASP A 104 -5.43 26.76 -12.56
CA ASP A 104 -5.35 27.44 -11.28
C ASP A 104 -6.19 26.71 -10.23
N LYS A 105 -5.77 26.83 -8.97
CA LYS A 105 -6.49 26.20 -7.87
C LYS A 105 -6.25 26.87 -6.54
N ILE A 106 -7.27 26.82 -5.69
CA ILE A 106 -7.21 27.25 -4.31
C ILE A 106 -7.12 26.00 -3.45
N LYS A 107 -6.00 25.87 -2.73
CA LYS A 107 -5.83 24.81 -1.74
C LYS A 107 -6.27 25.33 -0.38
N VAL A 108 -7.06 24.54 0.33
CA VAL A 108 -7.57 24.85 1.67
C VAL A 108 -7.13 23.75 2.61
N TRP A 109 -6.33 24.10 3.62
CA TRP A 109 -5.86 23.17 4.62
C TRP A 109 -6.79 23.21 5.82
N ILE A 110 -7.26 22.05 6.23
CA ILE A 110 -8.05 21.85 7.43
C ILE A 110 -7.14 21.28 8.51
N SER A 111 -7.11 21.97 9.64
CA SER A 111 -6.33 21.61 10.82
C SER A 111 -6.87 20.32 11.44
N ASN A 112 -5.97 19.36 11.68
CA ASN A 112 -6.23 18.12 12.38
C ASN A 112 -5.29 18.03 13.58
N ASN A 113 -5.74 17.35 14.63
CA ASN A 113 -4.92 17.06 15.80
C ASN A 113 -4.69 15.55 15.93
N MET A 114 -3.47 15.16 16.30
CA MET A 114 -3.04 13.76 16.39
C MET A 114 -3.89 12.91 17.35
N HIS A 115 -4.23 13.43 18.54
CA HIS A 115 -5.03 12.69 19.52
C HIS A 115 -6.50 12.60 19.08
N PHE A 116 -7.04 13.68 18.52
CA PHE A 116 -8.39 13.68 17.97
C PHE A 116 -8.53 12.69 16.82
N ASP A 117 -7.61 12.72 15.85
CA ASP A 117 -7.59 11.80 14.73
C ASP A 117 -7.53 10.35 15.22
N LEU A 118 -6.62 10.05 16.16
CA LEU A 118 -6.47 8.73 16.74
C LEU A 118 -7.77 8.22 17.38
N LEU A 119 -8.45 9.04 18.18
CA LEU A 119 -9.70 8.66 18.86
C LEU A 119 -10.90 8.61 17.92
N VAL A 120 -11.16 9.69 17.17
CA VAL A 120 -12.36 9.82 16.31
C VAL A 120 -12.33 8.79 15.18
N GLN A 121 -11.20 8.65 14.48
CA GLN A 121 -11.10 7.67 13.38
C GLN A 121 -11.23 6.23 13.93
N SER A 122 -10.63 5.95 15.09
CA SER A 122 -10.79 4.65 15.74
C SER A 122 -12.22 4.37 16.18
N LEU A 123 -12.92 5.34 16.78
CA LEU A 123 -14.32 5.16 17.17
C LEU A 123 -15.21 4.88 15.95
N PHE A 124 -14.94 5.56 14.82
CA PHE A 124 -15.60 5.30 13.55
C PHE A 124 -15.35 3.84 13.09
N TRP A 125 -14.09 3.39 13.04
CA TRP A 125 -13.74 2.03 12.60
C TRP A 125 -14.19 0.93 13.55
N LEU A 126 -14.12 1.15 14.88
CA LEU A 126 -14.65 0.24 15.90
C LEU A 126 -16.17 0.09 15.77
N THR A 127 -16.88 1.18 15.47
CA THR A 127 -18.32 1.14 15.22
C THR A 127 -18.63 0.30 13.98
N LEU A 128 -17.84 0.42 12.91
CA LEU A 128 -17.96 -0.42 11.72
C LEU A 128 -17.69 -1.91 12.02
N ILE A 129 -16.65 -2.23 12.79
CA ILE A 129 -16.39 -3.61 13.26
C ILE A 129 -17.59 -4.13 14.07
N SER A 130 -18.22 -3.27 14.87
CA SER A 130 -19.38 -3.66 15.68
C SER A 130 -20.60 -4.11 14.83
N LEU A 131 -20.65 -3.77 13.54
CA LEU A 131 -21.68 -4.19 12.58
C LEU A 131 -21.48 -5.63 12.10
N ILE A 132 -20.29 -6.21 12.26
CA ILE A 132 -20.06 -7.63 11.96
C ILE A 132 -20.98 -8.46 12.87
N PRO A 133 -21.80 -9.37 12.30
CA PRO A 133 -22.71 -10.19 13.08
C PRO A 133 -21.95 -11.04 14.09
N LYS A 134 -22.46 -11.08 15.33
CA LYS A 134 -21.96 -11.98 16.37
C LYS A 134 -22.21 -13.42 15.94
N LYS A 135 -21.22 -14.29 16.12
CA LYS A 135 -21.38 -15.73 15.89
C LYS A 135 -20.57 -16.46 16.95
N THR A 136 -21.25 -17.29 17.74
CA THR A 136 -20.66 -18.01 18.87
C THR A 136 -19.54 -18.93 18.38
N GLN A 137 -18.39 -18.85 19.05
CA GLN A 137 -17.27 -19.76 18.86
C GLN A 137 -16.56 -20.01 20.20
N LYS A 138 -15.60 -20.95 20.17
CA LYS A 138 -14.76 -21.40 21.29
C LYS A 138 -14.36 -20.25 22.21
N LYS A 139 -14.36 -20.50 23.53
CA LYS A 139 -13.90 -19.55 24.56
C LYS A 139 -12.42 -19.18 24.30
N ILE A 140 -12.17 -18.09 23.56
CA ILE A 140 -10.83 -17.50 23.45
C ILE A 140 -10.56 -16.79 24.77
N LYS A 141 -9.50 -17.21 25.48
CA LYS A 141 -9.03 -16.50 26.67
C LYS A 141 -8.17 -15.32 26.21
N ILE A 142 -8.61 -14.11 26.49
CA ILE A 142 -7.84 -12.89 26.24
C ILE A 142 -7.47 -12.27 27.59
N ASN A 143 -6.17 -12.17 27.88
CA ASN A 143 -5.68 -11.54 29.10
C ASN A 143 -5.65 -10.01 28.94
N ASN A 144 -6.17 -9.27 29.92
CA ASN A 144 -6.14 -7.81 29.93
C ASN A 144 -4.71 -7.24 29.89
N PHE A 145 -3.71 -7.97 30.40
CA PHE A 145 -2.31 -7.59 30.30
C PHE A 145 -1.84 -7.35 28.85
N LEU A 146 -2.43 -8.05 27.87
CA LEU A 146 -2.09 -7.88 26.45
C LEU A 146 -2.48 -6.51 25.90
N VAL A 147 -3.45 -5.83 26.52
CA VAL A 147 -3.82 -4.45 26.18
C VAL A 147 -2.68 -3.49 26.55
N PHE A 148 -2.12 -3.63 27.76
CA PHE A 148 -0.97 -2.86 28.21
C PHE A 148 0.27 -3.14 27.35
N LEU A 149 0.54 -4.41 27.05
CA LEU A 149 1.67 -4.79 26.20
C LEU A 149 1.55 -4.20 24.79
N THR A 150 0.34 -4.19 24.21
CA THR A 150 0.11 -3.54 22.91
C THR A 150 0.37 -2.04 23.01
N THR A 151 -0.10 -1.39 24.07
CA THR A 151 0.14 0.05 24.30
C THR A 151 1.63 0.35 24.38
N ALA A 152 2.41 -0.48 25.09
CA ALA A 152 3.87 -0.34 25.18
C ALA A 152 4.59 -0.53 23.84
N ILE A 153 4.13 -1.44 22.98
CA ILE A 153 4.68 -1.61 21.62
C ILE A 153 4.44 -0.36 20.77
N PHE A 154 3.26 0.26 20.87
CA PHE A 154 2.93 1.47 20.12
C PHE A 154 3.54 2.75 20.71
N TYR A 155 4.02 2.72 21.96
CA TYR A 155 4.97 3.70 22.48
C TYR A 155 6.33 3.58 21.80
N LEU A 156 6.85 2.35 21.66
CA LEU A 156 8.12 2.12 20.96
C LEU A 156 8.09 2.67 19.53
N HIS A 157 6.94 2.62 18.86
CA HIS A 157 6.73 3.29 17.57
C HIS A 157 6.95 4.80 17.66
N LEU A 158 6.25 5.46 18.58
CA LEU A 158 6.31 6.91 18.76
C LEU A 158 7.75 7.35 19.06
N TYR A 159 8.45 6.56 19.89
CA TYR A 159 9.86 6.77 20.22
C TYR A 159 10.81 6.54 19.02
N GLY A 160 10.64 5.44 18.28
CA GLY A 160 11.50 5.09 17.15
C GLY A 160 11.32 5.99 15.93
N GLU A 161 10.11 6.45 15.68
CA GLU A 161 9.76 7.33 14.55
C GLU A 161 9.77 8.81 14.94
N LYS A 162 10.57 9.19 15.95
CA LYS A 162 10.60 10.56 16.52
C LYS A 162 10.78 11.66 15.47
N TYR A 163 11.56 11.42 14.42
CA TYR A 163 11.82 12.43 13.38
C TYR A 163 10.58 12.72 12.54
N PHE A 164 9.75 11.70 12.26
CA PHE A 164 8.48 11.88 11.58
C PHE A 164 7.49 12.70 12.43
N TYR A 165 7.44 12.43 13.74
CA TYR A 165 6.50 13.14 14.60
C TYR A 165 6.94 14.56 14.94
N LYS A 166 8.25 14.84 15.00
CA LYS A 166 8.77 16.21 15.16
C LYS A 166 8.48 17.12 13.97
N THR A 167 8.37 16.58 12.75
CA THR A 167 8.02 17.38 11.57
C THR A 167 6.53 17.67 11.46
N ILE A 168 5.69 16.91 12.17
CA ILE A 168 4.23 16.97 12.08
C ILE A 168 3.59 17.62 13.30
N SER A 169 4.04 17.31 14.50
CA SER A 169 3.44 17.79 15.75
C SER A 169 4.35 18.80 16.44
N ARG A 170 3.83 20.01 16.66
CA ARG A 170 4.52 21.05 17.44
C ARG A 170 4.66 20.66 18.92
N GLU A 171 3.70 19.89 19.43
CA GLU A 171 3.59 19.47 20.83
C GLU A 171 4.28 18.11 21.09
N TYR A 172 5.13 17.64 20.16
CA TYR A 172 5.76 16.34 20.29
C TYR A 172 6.65 16.26 21.54
N ASP A 173 6.21 15.50 22.53
CA ASP A 173 6.98 15.18 23.74
C ASP A 173 6.80 13.72 24.14
N ILE A 174 7.92 13.00 24.27
CA ILE A 174 7.98 11.58 24.63
C ILE A 174 8.61 11.34 26.01
N GLN A 175 9.00 12.39 26.72
CA GLN A 175 9.57 12.26 28.05
C GLN A 175 8.48 11.99 29.07
N PHE A 176 8.61 10.90 29.83
CA PHE A 176 7.70 10.61 30.95
C PHE A 176 7.89 11.58 32.12
N PHE A 177 9.11 12.07 32.27
CA PHE A 177 9.53 12.99 33.30
C PHE A 177 10.38 14.04 32.61
N SER A 178 9.96 15.29 32.69
CA SER A 178 10.79 16.44 32.36
C SER A 178 10.94 17.31 33.61
N TYR A 179 11.93 18.17 33.61
CA TYR A 179 12.14 19.13 34.70
C TYR A 179 11.90 20.52 34.14
N GLU A 180 11.11 21.32 34.85
CA GLU A 180 11.04 22.74 34.56
C GLU A 180 12.38 23.42 34.82
N TYR A 181 12.54 24.63 34.29
CA TYR A 181 13.73 25.45 34.56
C TYR A 181 13.93 25.74 36.06
N SER A 182 12.84 25.71 36.84
CA SER A 182 12.82 25.81 38.30
C SER A 182 13.41 24.59 39.02
N GLY A 183 13.65 23.49 38.31
CA GLY A 183 14.06 22.20 38.89
C GLY A 183 12.90 21.35 39.40
N GLU A 184 11.65 21.81 39.27
CA GLU A 184 10.46 21.04 39.63
C GLU A 184 10.17 19.96 38.58
N LEU A 185 9.69 18.81 39.05
CA LEU A 185 9.34 17.69 38.21
C LEU A 185 8.04 18.00 37.44
N TYR A 186 8.14 18.17 36.13
CA TYR A 186 7.01 18.37 35.24
C TYR A 186 6.39 17.01 34.88
N LEU A 187 5.16 16.78 35.36
CA LEU A 187 4.37 15.58 35.07
C LEU A 187 3.28 15.83 34.04
N GLU A 188 3.12 17.05 33.54
CA GLU A 188 1.98 17.41 32.68
C GLU A 188 2.26 17.16 31.18
N ASN A 189 2.77 15.96 30.84
CA ASN A 189 2.93 15.55 29.45
C ASN A 189 1.60 15.01 28.89
N TYR A 190 0.67 15.95 28.63
CA TYR A 190 -0.64 15.64 28.06
C TYR A 190 -0.57 14.99 26.69
N PHE A 191 0.47 15.27 25.90
CA PHE A 191 0.69 14.65 24.60
C PHE A 191 0.91 13.14 24.75
N LEU A 192 1.93 12.73 25.52
CA LEU A 192 2.25 11.31 25.70
C LEU A 192 1.11 10.56 26.37
N TYR A 193 0.52 11.13 27.44
CA TYR A 193 -0.55 10.49 28.17
C TYR A 193 -1.85 10.40 27.36
N GLY A 194 -2.16 11.42 26.56
CA GLY A 194 -3.28 11.41 25.62
C GLY A 194 -3.12 10.33 24.56
N TYR A 195 -1.91 10.18 24.00
CA TYR A 195 -1.60 9.10 23.05
C TYR A 195 -1.75 7.72 23.70
N PHE A 196 -1.21 7.52 24.91
CA PHE A 196 -1.29 6.24 25.64
C PHE A 196 -2.71 5.86 25.98
N PHE A 197 -3.46 6.79 26.55
CA PHE A 197 -4.86 6.58 26.87
C PHE A 197 -5.66 6.21 25.63
N SER A 198 -5.40 6.89 24.50
CA SER A 198 -6.07 6.61 23.24
C SER A 198 -5.80 5.18 22.75
N ILE A 199 -4.53 4.77 22.63
CA ILE A 199 -4.16 3.41 22.21
C ILE A 199 -4.76 2.36 23.16
N PHE A 200 -4.65 2.59 24.48
CA PHE A 200 -5.21 1.69 25.48
C PHE A 200 -6.73 1.53 25.31
N ALA A 201 -7.47 2.65 25.20
CA ALA A 201 -8.91 2.66 25.04
C ALA A 201 -9.35 1.96 23.75
N ILE A 202 -8.65 2.21 22.63
CA ILE A 202 -8.92 1.60 21.33
C ILE A 202 -8.80 0.07 21.44
N VAL A 203 -7.68 -0.43 21.97
CA VAL A 203 -7.42 -1.87 22.08
C VAL A 203 -8.37 -2.52 23.10
N PHE A 204 -8.68 -1.83 24.19
CA PHE A 204 -9.64 -2.32 25.19
C PHE A 204 -11.04 -2.48 24.61
N ILE A 205 -11.56 -1.47 23.90
CA ILE A 205 -12.87 -1.53 23.24
C ILE A 205 -12.85 -2.59 22.13
N PHE A 206 -11.78 -2.65 21.32
CA PHE A 206 -11.63 -3.65 20.27
C PHE A 206 -11.72 -5.06 20.81
N LYS A 207 -11.03 -5.37 21.92
CA LYS A 207 -11.06 -6.67 22.59
C LYS A 207 -12.49 -7.11 22.88
N ASP A 208 -13.31 -6.26 23.49
CA ASP A 208 -14.68 -6.61 23.86
C ASP A 208 -15.59 -6.74 22.62
N LEU A 209 -15.32 -5.95 21.57
CA LEU A 209 -16.05 -6.06 20.30
C LEU A 209 -15.71 -7.33 19.52
N ILE A 210 -14.44 -7.74 19.50
CA ILE A 210 -13.97 -8.83 18.63
C ILE A 210 -14.28 -10.21 19.21
N ILE A 211 -14.26 -10.41 20.54
CA ILE A 211 -14.52 -11.71 21.18
C ILE A 211 -15.77 -12.42 20.62
N PRO A 212 -16.97 -11.79 20.58
CA PRO A 212 -18.18 -12.45 20.08
C PRO A 212 -18.28 -12.51 18.55
N ARG A 213 -17.32 -11.96 17.81
CA ARG A 213 -17.37 -11.77 16.35
C ARG A 213 -16.23 -12.43 15.58
N ILE A 214 -15.15 -12.79 16.27
CA ILE A 214 -13.91 -13.29 15.70
C ILE A 214 -14.13 -14.42 14.68
N GLY A 215 -15.06 -15.33 14.96
CA GLY A 215 -15.40 -16.42 14.07
C GLY A 215 -16.00 -16.00 12.74
N ASN A 216 -16.67 -14.85 12.69
CA ASN A 216 -17.29 -14.34 11.47
C ASN A 216 -16.41 -13.30 10.76
N THR A 217 -15.40 -12.74 11.43
CA THR A 217 -14.54 -11.66 10.92
C THR A 217 -13.90 -12.00 9.58
N VAL A 218 -13.51 -13.26 9.35
CA VAL A 218 -12.88 -13.71 8.09
C VAL A 218 -13.75 -13.43 6.87
N ASN A 219 -15.07 -13.57 7.00
CA ASN A 219 -16.01 -13.31 5.91
C ASN A 219 -16.06 -11.82 5.51
N TYR A 220 -15.56 -10.91 6.36
CA TYR A 220 -15.60 -9.46 6.17
C TYR A 220 -14.21 -8.84 5.87
N LEU A 221 -13.15 -9.65 5.76
CA LEU A 221 -11.83 -9.17 5.34
C LEU A 221 -11.81 -8.36 4.03
N PRO A 222 -12.69 -8.59 3.02
CA PRO A 222 -12.70 -7.76 1.82
C PRO A 222 -12.95 -6.27 2.06
N PHE A 223 -13.52 -5.89 3.21
CA PHE A 223 -13.77 -4.49 3.56
C PHE A 223 -12.51 -3.71 3.97
N VAL A 224 -11.38 -4.37 4.21
CA VAL A 224 -10.07 -3.71 4.45
C VAL A 224 -9.59 -2.94 3.20
N PHE A 225 -10.11 -3.26 2.01
CA PHE A 225 -9.87 -2.47 0.78
C PHE A 225 -10.78 -1.26 0.64
N LEU A 226 -11.89 -1.24 1.38
CA LEU A 226 -12.81 -0.10 1.40
C LEU A 226 -12.35 0.91 2.46
N ILE A 227 -12.12 0.43 3.68
CA ILE A 227 -11.62 1.21 4.79
C ILE A 227 -10.15 0.83 4.93
N TYR A 228 -9.24 1.72 4.55
CA TYR A 228 -7.79 1.47 4.61
C TYR A 228 -7.26 1.59 6.03
N GLY A 229 -7.86 2.44 6.87
CA GLY A 229 -7.53 2.54 8.29
C GLY A 229 -6.22 3.23 8.62
N THR A 230 -5.60 3.98 7.69
CA THR A 230 -4.43 4.82 7.98
C THR A 230 -4.88 6.09 8.68
N TYR A 231 -4.29 6.40 9.83
CA TYR A 231 -4.61 7.66 10.53
C TYR A 231 -4.11 8.86 9.73
N SER A 232 -4.81 9.99 9.78
CA SER A 232 -4.46 11.18 8.99
C SER A 232 -3.18 11.88 9.44
N THR A 233 -2.84 11.77 10.72
CA THR A 233 -1.72 12.46 11.39
C THR A 233 -0.59 11.53 11.83
N LEU A 234 -0.77 10.21 11.73
CA LEU A 234 0.19 9.22 12.24
C LEU A 234 0.75 8.35 11.11
N ASN A 235 2.01 7.91 11.26
CA ASN A 235 2.56 6.81 10.46
C ASN A 235 2.12 5.44 11.01
N ILE A 236 0.84 5.30 11.38
CA ILE A 236 0.24 4.07 11.91
C ILE A 236 -1.05 3.75 11.16
N ASN A 237 -1.38 2.46 11.07
CA ASN A 237 -2.65 1.98 10.59
C ASN A 237 -3.45 1.27 11.70
N PHE A 238 -4.75 1.46 11.74
CA PHE A 238 -5.65 0.81 12.69
C PHE A 238 -5.65 -0.71 12.57
N TYR A 239 -5.59 -1.25 11.35
CA TYR A 239 -5.46 -2.68 11.14
C TYR A 239 -4.11 -3.21 11.67
N LEU A 240 -3.04 -2.42 11.59
CA LEU A 240 -1.75 -2.75 12.22
C LEU A 240 -1.94 -2.91 13.73
N LEU A 241 -2.54 -1.92 14.38
CA LEU A 241 -2.83 -1.94 15.82
C LEU A 241 -3.64 -3.16 16.26
N ILE A 242 -4.80 -3.40 15.64
CA ILE A 242 -5.68 -4.49 16.07
C ILE A 242 -5.11 -5.86 15.72
N PHE A 243 -4.44 -6.05 14.57
CA PHE A 243 -3.85 -7.34 14.24
C PHE A 243 -2.60 -7.63 15.06
N CYS A 244 -1.81 -6.62 15.46
CA CYS A 244 -0.72 -6.83 16.42
C CYS A 244 -1.24 -7.31 17.78
N PHE A 245 -2.33 -6.73 18.28
CA PHE A 245 -3.00 -7.24 19.48
C PHE A 245 -3.44 -8.71 19.31
N MET A 246 -4.06 -9.04 18.17
CA MET A 246 -4.44 -10.44 17.88
C MET A 246 -3.22 -11.37 17.75
N GLY A 247 -2.08 -10.86 17.27
CA GLY A 247 -0.81 -11.58 17.23
C GLY A 247 -0.29 -11.94 18.62
N LEU A 248 -0.35 -10.99 19.56
CA LEU A 248 -0.03 -11.23 20.97
C LEU A 248 -0.97 -12.26 21.60
N VAL A 249 -2.27 -12.18 21.32
CA VAL A 249 -3.27 -13.18 21.77
C VAL A 249 -2.92 -14.57 21.22
N ALA A 250 -2.48 -14.68 19.97
CA ALA A 250 -2.09 -15.94 19.36
C ALA A 250 -0.84 -16.54 20.02
N ILE A 251 0.19 -15.72 20.27
CA ILE A 251 1.42 -16.15 20.96
C ILE A 251 1.10 -16.60 22.39
N PHE A 252 0.32 -15.80 23.14
CA PHE A 252 -0.07 -16.11 24.52
C PHE A 252 -0.82 -17.46 24.61
N ASN A 253 -1.69 -17.73 23.62
CA ASN A 253 -2.43 -18.99 23.54
C ASN A 253 -1.66 -20.13 22.82
N ARG A 254 -0.38 -19.94 22.49
CA ARG A 254 0.49 -20.91 21.78
C ARG A 254 -0.08 -21.38 20.43
N GLN A 255 -0.83 -20.53 19.73
CA GLN A 255 -1.43 -20.82 18.42
C GLN A 255 -0.56 -20.31 17.26
N VAL A 256 0.75 -20.51 17.36
CA VAL A 256 1.74 -20.01 16.40
C VAL A 256 2.64 -21.14 15.91
N ASN A 257 3.18 -20.97 14.70
CA ASN A 257 4.19 -21.89 14.19
C ASN A 257 5.58 -21.46 14.68
N PHE A 258 6.05 -22.10 15.75
CA PHE A 258 7.34 -21.77 16.37
C PHE A 258 8.52 -21.88 15.41
N LYS A 259 8.48 -22.77 14.41
CA LYS A 259 9.57 -22.87 13.41
C LYS A 259 9.72 -21.59 12.59
N ILE A 260 8.59 -21.03 12.13
CA ILE A 260 8.58 -19.76 11.37
C ILE A 260 9.06 -18.62 12.26
N VAL A 261 8.58 -18.57 13.51
CA VAL A 261 9.01 -17.56 14.48
C VAL A 261 10.51 -17.65 14.75
N SER A 262 11.07 -18.84 14.96
CA SER A 262 12.51 -19.03 15.18
C SER A 262 13.35 -18.58 13.99
N VAL A 263 12.94 -18.91 12.75
CA VAL A 263 13.62 -18.44 11.54
C VAL A 263 13.57 -16.92 11.46
N TYR A 264 12.43 -16.30 11.75
CA TYR A 264 12.31 -14.85 11.74
C TYR A 264 13.18 -14.17 12.80
N ILE A 265 13.25 -14.73 14.01
CA ILE A 265 14.12 -14.24 15.10
C ILE A 265 15.59 -14.32 14.68
N PHE A 266 16.01 -15.40 14.01
CA PHE A 266 17.37 -15.52 13.49
C PHE A 266 17.71 -14.39 12.51
N PHE A 267 16.83 -14.10 11.54
CA PHE A 267 17.00 -12.96 10.64
C PHE A 267 17.01 -11.62 11.38
N SER A 268 16.17 -11.48 12.41
CA SER A 268 16.07 -10.26 13.22
C SER A 268 17.36 -9.93 13.94
N ILE A 269 18.06 -10.94 14.47
CA ILE A 269 19.37 -10.77 15.11
C ILE A 269 20.39 -10.24 14.08
N ILE A 270 20.38 -10.80 12.87
CA ILE A 270 21.29 -10.36 11.80
C ILE A 270 21.01 -8.90 11.42
N TRP A 271 19.75 -8.51 11.22
CA TRP A 271 19.39 -7.13 10.90
C TRP A 271 19.87 -6.15 11.97
N VAL A 272 19.68 -6.47 13.25
CA VAL A 272 20.11 -5.61 14.35
C VAL A 272 21.63 -5.47 14.42
N ILE A 273 22.38 -6.57 14.24
CA ILE A 273 23.86 -6.55 14.27
C ILE A 273 24.42 -5.74 13.10
N ASN A 274 23.76 -5.81 11.94
CA ASN A 274 24.22 -5.20 10.70
C ASN A 274 23.62 -3.81 10.45
N PHE A 275 22.88 -3.25 11.41
CA PHE A 275 22.20 -1.97 11.27
C PHE A 275 23.14 -0.79 11.51
N THR A 276 23.14 0.16 10.59
CA THR A 276 23.82 1.44 10.72
C THR A 276 22.79 2.52 11.04
N GLU A 277 22.92 3.14 12.22
CA GLU A 277 22.04 4.24 12.61
C GLU A 277 22.37 5.50 11.78
N SER A 278 21.33 6.16 11.29
CA SER A 278 21.44 7.47 10.68
C SER A 278 20.19 8.30 11.04
N ASP A 279 20.38 9.59 11.29
CA ASP A 279 19.27 10.48 11.64
C ASP A 279 18.52 10.97 10.39
N ILE A 280 18.17 10.02 9.51
CA ILE A 280 17.50 10.28 8.24
C ILE A 280 16.00 10.03 8.37
N LEU A 281 15.21 10.98 7.85
CA LEU A 281 13.77 10.88 7.69
C LEU A 281 13.43 10.44 6.26
N PHE A 282 12.83 9.27 6.13
CA PHE A 282 12.25 8.80 4.89
C PHE A 282 10.81 9.30 4.75
N ASP A 283 10.53 10.04 3.68
CA ASP A 283 9.17 10.46 3.36
C ASP A 283 8.35 9.26 2.86
N VAL A 284 7.45 8.80 3.71
CA VAL A 284 6.59 7.65 3.44
C VAL A 284 5.51 7.92 2.40
N ASP A 285 5.16 9.19 2.10
CA ASP A 285 4.13 9.60 1.14
C ASP A 285 2.91 8.63 1.11
N LYS A 286 2.69 7.93 -0.01
CA LYS A 286 1.57 7.00 -0.22
C LYS A 286 1.65 5.68 0.57
N LEU A 287 2.78 5.40 1.24
CA LEU A 287 3.03 4.22 2.07
C LEU A 287 2.77 4.46 3.57
N ARG A 288 2.39 5.68 3.95
CA ARG A 288 2.10 6.06 5.35
C ARG A 288 1.19 5.05 6.06
N GLY A 289 1.54 4.66 7.27
CA GLY A 289 0.79 3.74 8.12
C GLY A 289 1.26 2.30 8.08
N PHE A 290 2.17 1.94 7.15
CA PHE A 290 2.74 0.59 7.07
C PHE A 290 4.17 0.57 6.50
N ALA A 291 4.93 1.66 6.64
CA ALA A 291 6.32 1.78 6.22
C ALA A 291 7.15 2.49 7.29
N ASN A 292 8.43 2.13 7.45
CA ASN A 292 9.32 2.82 8.37
C ASN A 292 9.70 4.19 7.82
N SER A 293 9.60 5.24 8.64
CA SER A 293 10.05 6.60 8.29
C SER A 293 11.42 6.98 8.88
N SER A 294 12.01 6.18 9.76
CA SER A 294 13.22 6.54 10.51
C SER A 294 14.29 5.45 10.55
N GLN A 295 15.53 5.81 10.25
CA GLN A 295 16.70 4.92 10.32
C GLN A 295 17.34 4.88 11.72
N THR A 296 16.54 4.57 12.74
CA THR A 296 17.03 4.39 14.13
C THR A 296 16.84 2.95 14.61
N LEU A 297 17.70 2.48 15.52
CA LEU A 297 17.58 1.13 16.07
C LEU A 297 16.22 0.88 16.76
N PRO A 298 15.65 1.80 17.55
CA PRO A 298 14.32 1.60 18.13
C PRO A 298 13.23 1.46 17.06
N SER A 299 13.33 2.20 15.94
CA SER A 299 12.39 2.02 14.82
C SER A 299 12.54 0.64 14.16
N LEU A 300 13.78 0.20 13.90
CA LEU A 300 14.04 -1.14 13.37
C LEU A 300 13.45 -2.23 14.29
N VAL A 301 13.71 -2.15 15.59
CA VAL A 301 13.20 -3.12 16.59
C VAL A 301 11.67 -3.10 16.62
N TYR A 302 11.04 -1.93 16.55
CA TYR A 302 9.58 -1.82 16.44
C TYR A 302 9.06 -2.56 15.20
N TRP A 303 9.61 -2.27 14.02
CA TRP A 303 9.13 -2.86 12.76
C TRP A 303 9.38 -4.38 12.69
N ILE A 304 10.46 -4.88 13.28
CA ILE A 304 10.71 -6.32 13.48
C ILE A 304 9.58 -6.95 14.29
N ILE A 305 9.25 -6.38 15.45
CA ILE A 305 8.23 -6.94 16.35
C ILE A 305 6.84 -6.86 15.71
N VAL A 306 6.47 -5.67 15.22
CA VAL A 306 5.13 -5.37 14.73
C VAL A 306 4.81 -6.10 13.46
N TYR A 307 5.75 -6.22 12.52
CA TYR A 307 5.51 -6.94 11.27
C TYR A 307 5.27 -8.44 11.52
N LEU A 308 6.03 -9.06 12.44
CA LEU A 308 5.80 -10.45 12.86
C LEU A 308 4.43 -10.62 13.53
N LEU A 309 4.10 -9.77 14.51
CA LEU A 309 2.83 -9.82 15.22
C LEU A 309 1.65 -9.61 14.28
N PHE A 310 1.77 -8.72 13.30
CA PHE A 310 0.77 -8.48 12.29
C PHE A 310 0.47 -9.74 11.47
N ILE A 311 1.50 -10.39 10.90
CA ILE A 311 1.32 -11.63 10.11
C ILE A 311 0.67 -12.73 10.97
N ILE A 312 1.17 -12.91 12.19
CA ILE A 312 0.61 -13.88 13.14
C ILE A 312 -0.85 -13.56 13.45
N GLY A 313 -1.18 -12.29 13.68
CA GLY A 313 -2.52 -11.83 14.02
C GLY A 313 -3.54 -12.03 12.91
N VAL A 314 -3.19 -11.67 11.67
CA VAL A 314 -4.06 -11.93 10.50
C VAL A 314 -4.30 -13.43 10.34
N ASN A 315 -3.24 -14.25 10.42
CA ASN A 315 -3.36 -15.70 10.33
C ASN A 315 -4.19 -16.29 11.49
N PHE A 316 -4.07 -15.76 12.70
CA PHE A 316 -4.88 -16.16 13.86
C PHE A 316 -6.36 -15.89 13.61
N VAL A 317 -6.73 -14.68 13.16
CA VAL A 317 -8.11 -14.31 12.82
C VAL A 317 -8.68 -15.26 11.76
N ILE A 318 -7.89 -15.58 10.73
CA ILE A 318 -8.28 -16.55 9.70
C ILE A 318 -8.54 -17.94 10.29
N ASN A 319 -7.65 -18.43 11.16
CA ASN A 319 -7.79 -19.75 11.77
C ASN A 319 -9.02 -19.82 12.69
N GLN A 320 -9.36 -18.75 13.42
CA GLN A 320 -10.58 -18.71 14.22
C GLN A 320 -11.84 -18.77 13.34
N GLY A 321 -11.84 -18.11 12.17
CA GLY A 321 -13.01 -18.10 11.30
C GLY A 321 -13.28 -19.37 10.48
N ILE A 322 -12.46 -20.41 10.59
CA ILE A 322 -12.58 -21.62 9.75
C ILE A 322 -13.97 -22.27 9.85
N GLU A 323 -14.47 -22.51 11.07
CA GLU A 323 -15.77 -23.18 11.30
C GLU A 323 -16.97 -22.35 10.80
N ASN A 324 -16.79 -21.05 10.61
CA ASN A 324 -17.85 -20.09 10.28
C ASN A 324 -17.70 -19.46 8.89
N PHE A 325 -16.72 -19.91 8.11
CA PHE A 325 -16.45 -19.39 6.79
C PHE A 325 -17.59 -19.71 5.82
N ASP A 326 -18.14 -18.69 5.16
CA ASP A 326 -19.24 -18.85 4.20
C ASP A 326 -18.80 -18.38 2.83
N LYS A 327 -18.71 -19.34 1.88
CA LYS A 327 -18.27 -19.13 0.49
C LYS A 327 -19.14 -18.12 -0.26
N LYS A 328 -20.46 -18.10 -0.01
CA LYS A 328 -21.38 -17.16 -0.66
C LYS A 328 -21.24 -15.77 -0.03
N LEU A 329 -21.14 -15.71 1.30
CA LEU A 329 -20.97 -14.45 2.02
C LEU A 329 -19.66 -13.74 1.65
N ILE A 330 -18.53 -14.46 1.62
CA ILE A 330 -17.22 -13.88 1.28
C ILE A 330 -17.21 -13.35 -0.16
N ILE A 331 -17.75 -14.09 -1.13
CA ILE A 331 -17.85 -13.64 -2.53
C ILE A 331 -18.71 -12.39 -2.62
N ARG A 332 -19.88 -12.39 -1.97
CA ARG A 332 -20.74 -11.21 -1.93
C ARG A 332 -20.02 -10.01 -1.32
N ASN A 333 -19.23 -10.21 -0.26
CA ASN A 333 -18.48 -9.12 0.36
C ASN A 333 -17.33 -8.60 -0.52
N PHE A 334 -16.66 -9.45 -1.31
CA PHE A 334 -15.73 -8.98 -2.35
C PHE A 334 -16.42 -8.14 -3.43
N LEU A 335 -17.60 -8.56 -3.90
CA LEU A 335 -18.37 -7.80 -4.89
C LEU A 335 -18.87 -6.46 -4.33
N ILE A 336 -19.37 -6.46 -3.10
CA ILE A 336 -19.84 -5.26 -2.40
C ILE A 336 -18.69 -4.27 -2.18
N SER A 337 -17.57 -4.71 -1.59
CA SER A 337 -16.45 -3.80 -1.31
C SER A 337 -15.88 -3.22 -2.59
N SER A 338 -15.68 -4.04 -3.63
CA SER A 338 -15.20 -3.58 -4.93
C SER A 338 -16.14 -2.56 -5.58
N SER A 339 -17.46 -2.81 -5.55
CA SER A 339 -18.43 -1.88 -6.11
C SER A 339 -18.46 -0.56 -5.36
N PHE A 340 -18.39 -0.58 -4.03
CA PHE A 340 -18.34 0.63 -3.22
C PHE A 340 -17.07 1.45 -3.45
N ILE A 341 -15.91 0.81 -3.60
CA ILE A 341 -14.66 1.51 -3.94
C ILE A 341 -14.84 2.29 -5.24
N PHE A 342 -15.44 1.67 -6.26
CA PHE A 342 -15.71 2.35 -7.52
C PHE A 342 -16.67 3.52 -7.34
N ILE A 343 -17.83 3.28 -6.73
CA ILE A 343 -18.90 4.28 -6.55
C ILE A 343 -18.41 5.48 -5.72
N LEU A 344 -17.70 5.24 -4.62
CA LEU A 344 -17.13 6.30 -3.80
C LEU A 344 -16.03 7.07 -4.53
N GLY A 345 -15.25 6.39 -5.38
CA GLY A 345 -14.30 7.06 -6.27
C GLY A 345 -14.99 8.03 -7.23
N VAL A 346 -16.14 7.64 -7.80
CA VAL A 346 -16.97 8.51 -8.64
C VAL A 346 -17.52 9.69 -7.83
N ILE A 347 -18.15 9.44 -6.68
CA ILE A 347 -18.70 10.49 -5.80
C ILE A 347 -17.61 11.50 -5.41
N SER A 348 -16.41 11.01 -5.07
CA SER A 348 -15.27 11.85 -4.68
C SER A 348 -14.73 12.70 -5.83
N SER A 349 -14.96 12.31 -7.08
CA SER A 349 -14.57 13.10 -8.25
C SER A 349 -15.53 14.26 -8.54
N PHE A 350 -16.76 14.20 -8.01
CA PHE A 350 -17.77 15.25 -8.19
C PHE A 350 -17.94 16.16 -6.97
N SER A 351 -17.72 15.66 -5.75
CA SER A 351 -17.91 16.44 -4.51
C SER A 351 -16.60 16.62 -3.75
N LYS A 352 -16.18 17.88 -3.57
CA LYS A 352 -14.98 18.25 -2.81
C LYS A 352 -15.09 17.86 -1.33
N LEU A 353 -16.27 18.04 -0.75
CA LEU A 353 -16.56 17.59 0.62
C LEU A 353 -16.45 16.06 0.72
N ALA A 354 -17.11 15.33 -0.19
CA ALA A 354 -17.06 13.87 -0.15
C ALA A 354 -15.62 13.36 -0.32
N ASN A 355 -14.83 14.00 -1.19
CA ASN A 355 -13.41 13.67 -1.37
C ASN A 355 -12.63 13.76 -0.05
N TYR A 356 -12.81 14.87 0.70
CA TYR A 356 -12.16 15.07 2.00
C TYR A 356 -12.69 14.10 3.07
N LEU A 357 -14.01 13.95 3.20
CA LEU A 357 -14.62 13.07 4.20
C LEU A 357 -14.25 11.61 3.98
N ILE A 358 -14.23 11.15 2.72
CA ILE A 358 -13.82 9.79 2.38
C ILE A 358 -12.34 9.60 2.70
N PHE A 359 -11.47 10.55 2.36
CA PHE A 359 -10.06 10.50 2.77
C PHE A 359 -9.91 10.32 4.29
N TYR A 360 -10.57 11.18 5.06
CA TYR A 360 -10.44 11.22 6.52
C TYR A 360 -11.04 9.98 7.20
N PHE A 361 -12.32 9.66 6.95
CA PHE A 361 -12.99 8.57 7.67
C PHE A 361 -12.66 7.17 7.16
N PHE A 362 -12.26 7.03 5.89
CA PHE A 362 -11.87 5.71 5.37
C PHE A 362 -10.37 5.46 5.60
N GLY A 363 -9.65 6.44 6.15
CA GLY A 363 -8.24 6.34 6.52
C GLY A 363 -7.37 6.06 5.30
N LEU A 364 -7.54 6.83 4.23
CA LEU A 364 -6.80 6.62 2.99
C LEU A 364 -5.38 7.18 3.10
N ASN A 365 -4.40 6.55 2.46
CA ASN A 365 -3.03 7.10 2.40
C ASN A 365 -2.95 8.35 1.50
N LYS A 366 -3.87 8.47 0.54
CA LYS A 366 -3.92 9.58 -0.42
C LYS A 366 -5.37 9.91 -0.74
N PHE A 367 -5.66 11.20 -0.95
CA PHE A 367 -7.00 11.66 -1.35
C PHE A 367 -7.55 10.86 -2.54
N PRO A 368 -8.86 10.58 -2.59
CA PRO A 368 -9.49 9.97 -3.76
C PRO A 368 -9.24 10.77 -5.04
N MET A 369 -9.42 10.12 -6.20
CA MET A 369 -9.36 10.80 -7.49
C MET A 369 -10.30 12.01 -7.53
N ARG A 370 -9.72 13.18 -7.85
CA ARG A 370 -10.43 14.46 -7.94
C ARG A 370 -11.09 14.68 -9.30
N THR A 371 -10.74 13.85 -10.28
CA THR A 371 -11.31 13.86 -11.62
C THR A 371 -11.76 12.45 -11.98
N PHE A 372 -12.81 12.37 -12.79
CA PHE A 372 -13.26 11.08 -13.29
C PHE A 372 -12.37 10.56 -14.41
N GLN A 373 -11.63 11.40 -15.15
CA GLN A 373 -10.81 10.99 -16.30
C GLN A 373 -9.57 10.18 -15.88
N SER A 374 -9.13 9.28 -16.75
CA SER A 374 -7.84 8.57 -16.61
C SER A 374 -6.89 9.15 -17.66
N ILE A 375 -5.76 9.69 -17.23
CA ILE A 375 -4.75 10.30 -18.10
C ILE A 375 -3.45 9.50 -17.95
N GLU A 376 -2.62 9.49 -18.98
CA GLU A 376 -1.28 8.90 -18.91
C GLU A 376 -0.48 9.53 -17.75
N GLY A 377 0.21 8.71 -16.97
CA GLY A 377 0.87 9.14 -15.72
C GLY A 377 -0.05 9.34 -14.51
N ASN A 378 -1.38 9.38 -14.67
CA ASN A 378 -2.36 9.45 -13.57
C ASN A 378 -3.59 8.57 -13.85
N THR A 379 -3.39 7.26 -13.73
CA THR A 379 -4.44 6.26 -13.93
C THR A 379 -5.51 6.31 -12.84
N TRP A 380 -6.77 6.08 -13.22
CA TRP A 380 -7.88 6.21 -12.30
C TRP A 380 -7.85 5.08 -11.24
N ARG A 381 -7.61 5.47 -9.99
CA ARG A 381 -7.49 4.56 -8.83
C ARG A 381 -8.69 4.56 -7.89
N GLY A 382 -9.74 5.31 -8.22
CA GLY A 382 -10.88 5.53 -7.32
C GLY A 382 -10.42 6.16 -6.00
N ILE A 383 -10.65 5.44 -4.89
CA ILE A 383 -10.23 5.85 -3.54
C ILE A 383 -8.90 5.23 -3.10
N ALA A 384 -8.37 4.23 -3.81
CA ALA A 384 -7.16 3.51 -3.41
C ALA A 384 -5.90 4.36 -3.66
N PRO A 385 -4.79 4.16 -2.91
CA PRO A 385 -3.53 4.90 -3.08
C PRO A 385 -2.76 4.52 -4.36
N SER A 386 -3.01 3.35 -4.93
CA SER A 386 -2.37 2.85 -6.15
C SER A 386 -3.39 2.25 -7.12
N ALA A 387 -3.33 2.67 -8.40
CA ALA A 387 -4.14 2.09 -9.45
C ALA A 387 -3.77 0.62 -9.73
N GLU A 388 -2.49 0.27 -9.60
CA GLU A 388 -2.01 -1.11 -9.85
C GLU A 388 -2.62 -2.08 -8.83
N GLY A 389 -2.44 -1.80 -7.54
CA GLY A 389 -3.01 -2.63 -6.46
C GLY A 389 -4.54 -2.66 -6.49
N MET A 390 -5.19 -1.55 -6.87
CA MET A 390 -6.65 -1.52 -7.05
C MET A 390 -7.12 -2.39 -8.22
N GLY A 391 -6.41 -2.33 -9.35
CA GLY A 391 -6.67 -3.18 -10.51
C GLY A 391 -6.50 -4.66 -10.19
N GLU A 392 -5.48 -5.03 -9.41
CA GLU A 392 -5.29 -6.39 -8.92
C GLU A 392 -6.45 -6.86 -8.04
N PHE A 393 -6.96 -6.00 -7.14
CA PHE A 393 -8.09 -6.36 -6.29
C PHE A 393 -9.40 -6.53 -7.08
N PHE A 394 -9.67 -5.68 -8.07
CA PHE A 394 -10.82 -5.85 -8.96
C PHE A 394 -10.72 -7.14 -9.79
N ALA A 395 -9.56 -7.38 -10.40
CA ALA A 395 -9.28 -8.60 -11.14
C ALA A 395 -9.38 -9.85 -10.25
N PHE A 396 -8.86 -9.79 -9.02
CA PHE A 396 -8.99 -10.86 -8.03
C PHE A 396 -10.46 -11.14 -7.68
N SER A 397 -11.26 -10.09 -7.43
CA SER A 397 -12.67 -10.20 -7.07
C SER A 397 -13.50 -10.83 -8.19
N ILE A 398 -13.18 -10.52 -9.46
CA ILE A 398 -13.78 -11.19 -10.61
C ILE A 398 -13.29 -12.65 -10.70
N LEU A 399 -11.98 -12.88 -10.60
CA LEU A 399 -11.38 -14.21 -10.72
C LEU A 399 -11.95 -15.18 -9.69
N ILE A 400 -11.94 -14.82 -8.39
CA ILE A 400 -12.46 -15.69 -7.33
C ILE A 400 -13.94 -16.01 -7.59
N THR A 401 -14.74 -15.03 -8.00
CA THR A 401 -16.15 -15.21 -8.33
C THR A 401 -16.32 -16.21 -9.49
N LEU A 402 -15.56 -16.04 -10.58
CA LEU A 402 -15.59 -16.95 -11.73
C LEU A 402 -15.17 -18.37 -11.35
N LEU A 403 -14.12 -18.54 -10.54
CA LEU A 403 -13.64 -19.86 -10.13
C LEU A 403 -14.68 -20.64 -9.31
N PHE A 404 -15.35 -19.97 -8.36
CA PHE A 404 -16.40 -20.59 -7.54
C PHE A 404 -17.69 -20.86 -8.34
N LEU A 405 -18.08 -19.96 -9.25
CA LEU A 405 -19.16 -20.19 -10.22
C LEU A 405 -18.86 -21.41 -11.10
N MET A 406 -17.67 -21.43 -11.70
CA MET A 406 -17.24 -22.53 -12.56
C MET A 406 -17.11 -23.83 -11.78
N LYS A 407 -17.04 -23.85 -10.45
CA LYS A 407 -17.08 -25.08 -9.65
C LYS A 407 -18.50 -25.44 -9.16
N ASN A 408 -19.52 -24.69 -9.56
CA ASN A 408 -20.91 -24.79 -9.09
C ASN A 408 -21.02 -24.71 -7.56
N GLN A 409 -20.12 -23.96 -6.91
CA GLN A 409 -20.09 -23.82 -5.46
C GLN A 409 -20.88 -22.59 -4.98
N VAL A 410 -21.16 -21.64 -5.87
CA VAL A 410 -21.93 -20.43 -5.59
C VAL A 410 -22.82 -20.12 -6.79
N ASN A 411 -23.99 -19.56 -6.53
CA ASN A 411 -24.91 -19.00 -7.52
C ASN A 411 -24.97 -17.49 -7.35
N ILE A 412 -25.08 -16.78 -8.47
CA ILE A 412 -25.09 -15.31 -8.52
C ILE A 412 -26.50 -14.81 -8.85
N ASN A 413 -26.93 -13.76 -8.16
CA ASN A 413 -28.20 -13.08 -8.41
C ASN A 413 -28.04 -11.86 -9.35
N LYS A 414 -29.16 -11.27 -9.80
CA LYS A 414 -29.16 -10.12 -10.73
C LYS A 414 -28.38 -8.90 -10.20
N TYR A 415 -28.40 -8.66 -8.88
CA TYR A 415 -27.66 -7.54 -8.28
C TYR A 415 -26.15 -7.80 -8.27
N GLU A 416 -25.73 -9.04 -8.03
CA GLU A 416 -24.32 -9.44 -8.07
C GLU A 416 -23.77 -9.39 -9.52
N ILE A 417 -24.60 -9.65 -10.53
CA ILE A 417 -24.25 -9.41 -11.94
C ILE A 417 -24.03 -7.92 -12.23
N LEU A 418 -24.91 -7.04 -11.72
CA LEU A 418 -24.73 -5.60 -11.85
C LEU A 418 -23.42 -5.15 -11.18
N MET A 419 -23.13 -5.65 -9.97
CA MET A 419 -21.85 -5.40 -9.28
C MET A 419 -20.66 -5.84 -10.11
N LEU A 420 -20.70 -7.03 -10.72
CA LEU A 420 -19.63 -7.48 -11.63
C LEU A 420 -19.42 -6.50 -12.80
N GLY A 421 -20.49 -5.94 -13.37
CA GLY A 421 -20.41 -4.90 -14.41
C GLY A 421 -19.73 -3.60 -13.92
N VAL A 422 -20.03 -3.18 -12.68
CA VAL A 422 -19.37 -2.02 -12.06
C VAL A 422 -17.88 -2.31 -11.83
N ILE A 423 -17.54 -3.52 -11.36
CA ILE A 423 -16.16 -3.93 -11.06
C ILE A 423 -15.34 -4.06 -12.33
N THR A 424 -15.89 -4.64 -13.40
CA THR A 424 -15.20 -4.72 -14.70
C THR A 424 -14.94 -3.34 -15.28
N TYR A 425 -15.90 -2.42 -15.19
CA TYR A 425 -15.68 -1.04 -15.60
C TYR A 425 -14.56 -0.40 -14.76
N GLY A 426 -14.60 -0.54 -13.43
CA GLY A 426 -13.53 -0.09 -12.54
C GLY A 426 -12.16 -0.64 -12.90
N LEU A 427 -12.07 -1.95 -13.20
CA LEU A 427 -10.83 -2.61 -13.63
C LEU A 427 -10.26 -1.98 -14.91
N LEU A 428 -11.11 -1.75 -15.92
CA LEU A 428 -10.68 -1.08 -17.16
C LEU A 428 -10.14 0.33 -16.88
N ARG A 429 -10.76 1.07 -15.95
CA ARG A 429 -10.31 2.42 -15.58
C ARG A 429 -8.97 2.47 -14.85
N THR A 430 -8.61 1.43 -14.11
CA THR A 430 -7.28 1.33 -13.46
C THR A 430 -6.14 1.14 -14.46
N ASN A 431 -6.44 0.77 -15.71
CA ASN A 431 -5.47 0.48 -16.76
C ASN A 431 -4.39 -0.55 -16.34
N ASN A 432 -4.71 -1.47 -15.43
CA ASN A 432 -3.79 -2.53 -15.04
C ASN A 432 -3.90 -3.73 -15.99
N PHE A 433 -3.22 -3.62 -17.14
CA PHE A 433 -3.22 -4.65 -18.18
C PHE A 433 -2.71 -6.02 -17.70
N ALA A 434 -1.72 -6.05 -16.81
CA ALA A 434 -1.18 -7.30 -16.27
C ALA A 434 -2.20 -8.05 -15.41
N ALA A 435 -2.95 -7.33 -14.56
CA ALA A 435 -4.04 -7.90 -13.77
C ALA A 435 -5.17 -8.42 -14.67
N ILE A 436 -5.53 -7.69 -15.73
CA ILE A 436 -6.56 -8.11 -16.70
C ILE A 436 -6.15 -9.40 -17.41
N ILE A 437 -4.94 -9.42 -17.99
CA ILE A 437 -4.44 -10.60 -18.70
C ILE A 437 -4.33 -11.80 -17.78
N SER A 438 -3.69 -11.65 -16.61
CA SER A 438 -3.50 -12.77 -15.69
C SER A 438 -4.84 -13.34 -15.21
N MET A 439 -5.83 -12.50 -14.92
CA MET A 439 -7.20 -12.93 -14.61
C MET A 439 -7.82 -13.72 -15.77
N LEU A 440 -7.80 -13.18 -17.00
CA LEU A 440 -8.41 -13.83 -18.17
C LEU A 440 -7.76 -15.17 -18.48
N ILE A 441 -6.41 -15.21 -18.49
CA ILE A 441 -5.62 -16.40 -18.73
C ILE A 441 -5.92 -17.49 -17.69
N LEU A 442 -5.98 -17.11 -16.40
CA LEU A 442 -6.27 -18.05 -15.31
C LEU A 442 -7.72 -18.53 -15.32
N ALA A 443 -8.68 -17.67 -15.64
CA ALA A 443 -10.08 -18.07 -15.81
C ALA A 443 -10.25 -19.04 -16.99
N LEU A 444 -9.61 -18.74 -18.13
CA LEU A 444 -9.63 -19.60 -19.33
C LEU A 444 -8.99 -20.96 -19.03
N THR A 445 -7.83 -20.99 -18.38
CA THR A 445 -7.18 -22.26 -18.04
C THR A 445 -7.97 -23.10 -17.09
N PHE A 446 -8.61 -22.47 -16.09
CA PHE A 446 -9.47 -23.20 -15.18
C PHE A 446 -10.64 -23.83 -15.92
N PHE A 447 -11.25 -23.08 -16.85
CA PHE A 447 -12.35 -23.56 -17.68
C PHE A 447 -11.93 -24.75 -18.57
N VAL A 448 -10.82 -24.63 -19.31
CA VAL A 448 -10.29 -25.70 -20.17
C VAL A 448 -9.90 -26.93 -19.34
N TYR A 449 -9.24 -26.72 -18.19
CA TYR A 449 -8.88 -27.81 -17.29
C TYR A 449 -10.13 -28.53 -16.76
N LYS A 450 -11.16 -27.79 -16.33
CA LYS A 450 -12.41 -28.39 -15.86
C LYS A 450 -13.10 -29.21 -16.96
N ARG A 451 -13.09 -28.71 -18.21
CA ARG A 451 -13.76 -29.36 -19.35
C ARG A 451 -13.05 -30.62 -19.83
N TYR A 452 -11.72 -30.58 -19.97
CA TYR A 452 -10.96 -31.63 -20.64
C TYR A 452 -10.06 -32.47 -19.73
N LYS A 453 -9.71 -31.96 -18.53
CA LYS A 453 -8.77 -32.59 -17.59
C LYS A 453 -7.43 -33.03 -18.21
N ASN A 454 -7.05 -32.45 -19.35
CA ASN A 454 -5.88 -32.85 -20.13
C ASN A 454 -4.94 -31.66 -20.32
N ILE A 455 -3.78 -31.75 -19.68
CA ILE A 455 -2.77 -30.68 -19.68
C ILE A 455 -2.16 -30.45 -21.07
N LYS A 456 -2.09 -31.50 -21.93
CA LYS A 456 -1.59 -31.37 -23.31
C LYS A 456 -2.50 -30.47 -24.16
N LYS A 457 -3.82 -30.53 -23.95
CA LYS A 457 -4.77 -29.65 -24.64
C LYS A 457 -4.65 -28.20 -24.18
N ILE A 458 -4.42 -27.99 -22.88
CA ILE A 458 -4.13 -26.65 -22.34
C ILE A 458 -2.87 -26.09 -22.98
N PHE A 459 -1.79 -26.89 -23.04
CA PHE A 459 -0.55 -26.50 -23.69
C PHE A 459 -0.75 -26.16 -25.18
N LEU A 460 -1.51 -26.98 -25.92
CA LEU A 460 -1.82 -26.71 -27.33
C LEU A 460 -2.55 -25.37 -27.53
N VAL A 461 -3.57 -25.08 -26.70
CA VAL A 461 -4.30 -23.81 -26.74
C VAL A 461 -3.35 -22.63 -26.50
N TYR A 462 -2.46 -22.74 -25.51
CA TYR A 462 -1.46 -21.71 -25.24
C TYR A 462 -0.44 -21.55 -26.34
N LEU A 463 0.02 -22.66 -26.95
CA LEU A 463 0.94 -22.63 -28.07
C LEU A 463 0.32 -21.85 -29.23
N ILE A 464 -0.94 -22.15 -29.58
CA ILE A 464 -1.68 -21.46 -30.65
C ILE A 464 -1.86 -19.97 -30.34
N ILE A 465 -2.27 -19.63 -29.11
CA ILE A 465 -2.43 -18.22 -28.70
C ILE A 465 -1.09 -17.50 -28.78
N SER A 466 -0.03 -18.07 -28.24
CA SER A 466 1.31 -17.47 -28.23
C SER A 466 1.85 -17.28 -29.65
N THR A 467 1.75 -18.29 -30.52
CA THR A 467 2.19 -18.18 -31.92
C THR A 467 1.37 -17.18 -32.72
N SER A 468 0.06 -17.08 -32.45
CA SER A 468 -0.79 -16.07 -33.10
C SER A 468 -0.44 -14.65 -32.67
N LEU A 469 -0.15 -14.44 -31.38
CA LEU A 469 0.25 -13.13 -30.86
C LEU A 469 1.64 -12.72 -31.33
N SER A 470 2.60 -13.65 -31.36
CA SER A 470 3.94 -13.37 -31.88
C SER A 470 3.92 -13.09 -33.39
N ALA A 471 3.12 -13.83 -34.16
CA ALA A 471 2.92 -13.54 -35.58
C ALA A 471 2.29 -12.15 -35.79
N LEU A 472 1.25 -11.80 -35.03
CA LEU A 472 0.64 -10.47 -35.09
C LEU A 472 1.61 -9.35 -34.69
N TYR A 473 2.48 -9.59 -33.70
CA TYR A 473 3.52 -8.64 -33.30
C TYR A 473 4.54 -8.42 -34.42
N ILE A 474 5.08 -9.50 -35.00
CA ILE A 474 6.04 -9.42 -36.11
C ILE A 474 5.43 -8.68 -37.31
N LEU A 475 4.15 -8.88 -37.59
CA LEU A 475 3.44 -8.22 -38.69
C LEU A 475 3.14 -6.73 -38.43
N ARG A 476 3.13 -6.27 -37.17
CA ARG A 476 2.79 -4.89 -36.80
C ARG A 476 3.93 -4.04 -36.28
N PHE A 477 4.97 -4.64 -35.70
CA PHE A 477 6.02 -3.92 -34.98
C PHE A 477 7.40 -4.40 -35.45
N GLN A 478 8.08 -3.60 -36.28
CA GLN A 478 9.50 -3.74 -36.63
C GLN A 478 10.38 -2.67 -35.97
N GLU A 479 9.88 -1.98 -34.94
CA GLU A 479 10.46 -0.73 -34.46
C GLU A 479 11.69 -0.89 -33.57
N PHE A 480 11.89 -2.04 -32.92
CA PHE A 480 12.92 -2.21 -31.88
C PHE A 480 14.07 -3.12 -32.32
N SER A 481 15.31 -2.65 -32.14
CA SER A 481 16.50 -3.46 -32.36
C SER A 481 16.66 -4.50 -31.24
N TYR A 482 17.19 -5.66 -31.59
CA TYR A 482 17.53 -6.71 -30.62
C TYR A 482 18.42 -6.16 -29.49
N GLN A 483 19.39 -5.32 -29.84
CA GLN A 483 20.37 -4.76 -28.92
C GLN A 483 19.74 -3.84 -27.85
N TYR A 484 18.73 -3.07 -28.23
CA TYR A 484 17.98 -2.26 -27.27
C TYR A 484 17.16 -3.17 -26.34
N LEU A 485 16.41 -4.12 -26.90
CA LEU A 485 15.56 -5.01 -26.10
C LEU A 485 16.36 -5.92 -25.15
N SER A 486 17.56 -6.35 -25.54
CA SER A 486 18.45 -7.16 -24.71
C SER A 486 19.09 -6.38 -23.57
N SER A 487 19.09 -5.04 -23.63
CA SER A 487 19.76 -4.17 -22.65
C SER A 487 18.87 -3.07 -22.06
N ALA A 488 17.55 -3.12 -22.26
CA ALA A 488 16.63 -2.04 -21.88
C ALA A 488 16.72 -1.61 -20.41
N VAL A 489 16.83 -2.54 -19.46
CA VAL A 489 16.99 -2.23 -18.03
C VAL A 489 18.36 -1.62 -17.74
N ILE A 490 19.41 -2.12 -18.40
CA ILE A 490 20.78 -1.59 -18.26
C ILE A 490 20.84 -0.16 -18.80
N TYR A 491 20.24 0.07 -19.97
CA TYR A 491 20.13 1.38 -20.59
C TYR A 491 19.54 2.40 -19.62
N GLU A 492 18.38 2.07 -19.03
CA GLU A 492 17.68 2.92 -18.07
C GLU A 492 18.46 3.09 -16.76
N GLY A 493 19.13 2.04 -16.28
CA GLY A 493 20.00 2.11 -15.10
C GLY A 493 21.16 3.08 -15.30
N VAL A 494 21.84 3.01 -16.44
CA VAL A 494 22.92 3.96 -16.79
C VAL A 494 22.37 5.38 -16.96
N GLN A 495 21.15 5.56 -17.48
CA GLN A 495 20.51 6.89 -17.51
C GLN A 495 20.26 7.43 -16.11
N ALA A 496 19.86 6.58 -15.16
CA ALA A 496 19.57 6.95 -13.79
C ALA A 496 20.82 7.28 -12.96
N THR A 497 21.97 6.73 -13.31
CA THR A 497 23.24 7.01 -12.62
C THR A 497 23.69 8.46 -12.80
N GLU A 498 24.16 9.07 -11.71
CA GLU A 498 24.82 10.37 -11.73
C GLU A 498 26.30 10.19 -12.07
N MET A 499 26.66 10.46 -13.33
CA MET A 499 28.02 10.28 -13.86
C MET A 499 28.60 11.62 -14.32
N SER A 500 29.90 11.81 -14.13
CA SER A 500 30.63 12.96 -14.69
C SER A 500 31.08 12.70 -16.13
N TYR A 501 31.22 11.43 -16.53
CA TYR A 501 31.57 11.04 -17.89
C TYR A 501 30.49 11.43 -18.91
N LYS A 502 30.90 12.13 -19.98
CA LYS A 502 30.04 12.50 -21.11
C LYS A 502 30.33 11.57 -22.28
N PHE A 503 29.32 10.79 -22.69
CA PHE A 503 29.43 9.92 -23.86
C PHE A 503 29.73 10.72 -25.13
N VAL A 504 30.72 10.27 -25.90
CA VAL A 504 31.03 10.81 -27.21
C VAL A 504 30.06 10.21 -28.23
N ALA A 505 29.46 11.06 -29.06
CA ALA A 505 28.60 10.60 -30.15
C ALA A 505 29.44 10.24 -31.39
N ASN A 506 29.09 9.14 -32.05
CA ASN A 506 29.66 8.80 -33.35
C ASN A 506 29.18 9.76 -34.45
N GLN A 507 29.66 9.57 -35.68
CA GLN A 507 29.30 10.40 -36.85
C GLN A 507 27.79 10.41 -37.17
N PHE A 508 27.00 9.51 -36.58
CA PHE A 508 25.55 9.40 -36.71
C PHE A 508 24.79 9.93 -35.47
N GLY A 509 25.46 10.58 -34.52
CA GLY A 509 24.85 11.10 -33.29
C GLY A 509 24.48 10.03 -32.26
N GLN A 510 24.99 8.81 -32.40
CA GLN A 510 24.73 7.70 -31.48
C GLN A 510 25.86 7.61 -30.44
N THR A 511 25.50 7.59 -29.17
CA THR A 511 26.44 7.38 -28.05
C THR A 511 26.69 5.90 -27.81
N ASP A 512 27.82 5.55 -27.17
CA ASP A 512 28.12 4.16 -26.76
C ASP A 512 26.99 3.53 -25.92
N GLN A 513 26.27 4.35 -25.15
CA GLN A 513 25.07 3.93 -24.42
C GLN A 513 23.92 3.49 -25.34
N LYS A 514 23.67 4.22 -26.45
CA LYS A 514 22.66 3.83 -27.45
C LYS A 514 23.11 2.60 -28.26
N LEU A 515 24.42 2.44 -28.40
CA LEU A 515 25.06 1.30 -29.05
C LEU A 515 25.26 0.12 -28.09
N GLY A 516 24.75 0.18 -26.86
CA GLY A 516 24.83 -0.91 -25.89
C GLY A 516 26.24 -1.38 -25.55
N ASN A 517 27.25 -0.52 -25.71
CA ASN A 517 28.66 -0.81 -25.43
C ASN A 517 28.98 -0.42 -23.97
N TYR A 518 28.37 -1.12 -23.02
CA TYR A 518 28.47 -0.80 -21.60
C TYR A 518 29.83 -1.17 -20.99
N ARG A 519 30.62 -2.01 -21.68
CA ARG A 519 31.98 -2.40 -21.26
C ARG A 519 32.88 -1.20 -20.97
N LEU A 520 32.75 -0.15 -21.77
CA LEU A 520 33.49 1.10 -21.57
C LEU A 520 33.30 1.65 -20.15
N LEU A 521 32.11 1.52 -19.57
CA LEU A 521 31.82 2.00 -18.22
C LEU A 521 32.51 1.18 -17.13
N LEU A 522 32.85 -0.08 -17.40
CA LEU A 522 33.59 -0.91 -16.46
C LEU A 522 35.09 -0.58 -16.45
N ASP A 523 35.61 -0.08 -17.57
CA ASP A 523 37.02 0.28 -17.74
C ASP A 523 37.34 1.70 -17.21
N LEU A 524 36.32 2.53 -16.98
CA LEU A 524 36.45 3.88 -16.43
C LEU A 524 36.61 3.90 -14.89
N PRO A 525 37.26 4.93 -14.32
CA PRO A 525 37.38 5.08 -12.87
C PRO A 525 36.01 5.12 -12.15
N ASN A 526 35.95 4.55 -10.94
CA ASN A 526 34.71 4.54 -10.15
C ASN A 526 34.20 5.96 -9.84
N GLU A 527 35.10 6.92 -9.64
CA GLU A 527 34.77 8.32 -9.37
C GLU A 527 34.07 9.00 -10.55
N GLU A 528 34.33 8.55 -11.79
CA GLU A 528 33.72 9.12 -12.99
C GLU A 528 32.35 8.49 -13.32
N THR A 529 32.15 7.24 -12.91
CA THR A 529 30.99 6.43 -13.28
C THR A 529 29.96 6.25 -12.17
N ASN A 530 30.36 6.32 -10.90
CA ASN A 530 29.49 6.21 -9.72
C ASN A 530 28.44 5.06 -9.81
N LEU A 531 28.82 3.92 -10.42
CA LEU A 531 27.94 2.77 -10.57
C LEU A 531 27.73 2.08 -9.22
N SER A 532 26.48 1.90 -8.82
CA SER A 532 26.14 0.98 -7.73
C SER A 532 26.68 -0.44 -7.97
N THR A 533 26.88 -1.20 -6.90
CA THR A 533 27.30 -2.61 -6.97
C THR A 533 26.34 -3.46 -7.81
N SER A 534 25.03 -3.23 -7.71
CA SER A 534 24.03 -3.98 -8.47
C SER A 534 24.09 -3.71 -9.97
N LEU A 535 24.12 -2.44 -10.38
CA LEU A 535 24.23 -2.09 -11.80
C LEU A 535 25.54 -2.59 -12.41
N ARG A 536 26.66 -2.43 -11.70
CA ARG A 536 27.97 -2.95 -12.13
C ARG A 536 27.92 -4.45 -12.37
N TYR A 537 27.37 -5.22 -11.43
CA TYR A 537 27.23 -6.67 -11.56
C TYR A 537 26.38 -7.06 -12.79
N VAL A 538 25.28 -6.35 -13.05
CA VAL A 538 24.43 -6.64 -14.22
C VAL A 538 25.15 -6.34 -15.54
N ILE A 539 25.93 -5.25 -15.61
CA ILE A 539 26.75 -4.91 -16.78
C ILE A 539 27.84 -5.96 -17.01
N GLU A 540 28.58 -6.35 -15.97
CA GLU A 540 29.61 -7.39 -16.04
C GLU A 540 29.05 -8.70 -16.60
N ASN A 541 27.88 -9.15 -16.13
CA ASN A 541 27.24 -10.38 -16.62
C ASN A 541 26.64 -10.25 -18.02
N TYR A 542 26.30 -9.03 -18.47
CA TYR A 542 25.85 -8.80 -19.84
C TYR A 542 26.98 -8.97 -20.85
N ASP A 543 28.16 -8.42 -20.55
CA ASP A 543 29.32 -8.44 -21.45
C ASP A 543 30.15 -9.74 -21.36
N SER A 544 30.26 -10.35 -20.17
CA SER A 544 31.11 -11.54 -19.93
C SER A 544 30.34 -12.86 -19.81
N GLY A 545 29.00 -12.83 -19.89
CA GLY A 545 28.15 -14.00 -19.71
C GLY A 545 28.34 -15.10 -20.75
N ILE A 546 27.90 -16.32 -20.42
CA ILE A 546 27.90 -17.48 -21.35
C ILE A 546 26.93 -17.17 -22.50
N ASN A 547 27.46 -16.61 -23.59
CA ASN A 547 26.71 -16.32 -24.81
C ASN A 547 26.75 -17.52 -25.74
N LEU A 548 25.80 -18.44 -25.58
CA LEU A 548 25.56 -19.51 -26.56
C LEU A 548 24.91 -18.91 -27.81
N GLN A 549 25.50 -19.15 -28.97
CA GLN A 549 25.01 -18.61 -30.24
C GLN A 549 23.55 -19.03 -30.48
N GLY A 550 22.66 -18.04 -30.64
CA GLY A 550 21.22 -18.26 -30.88
C GLY A 550 20.35 -18.45 -29.63
N ILE A 551 20.93 -18.44 -28.42
CA ILE A 551 20.17 -18.54 -27.16
C ILE A 551 20.33 -17.23 -26.37
N PRO A 552 19.23 -16.50 -26.07
CA PRO A 552 19.33 -15.27 -25.29
C PRO A 552 19.80 -15.58 -23.85
N SER A 553 20.71 -14.76 -23.33
CA SER A 553 21.18 -14.87 -21.94
C SER A 553 20.04 -14.58 -20.96
N VAL A 554 20.17 -15.03 -19.70
CA VAL A 554 19.17 -14.75 -18.64
C VAL A 554 18.96 -13.24 -18.50
N ASN A 555 20.05 -12.45 -18.52
CA ASN A 555 19.96 -10.99 -18.53
C ASN A 555 19.14 -10.48 -19.72
N SER A 556 19.39 -10.97 -20.93
CA SER A 556 18.64 -10.54 -22.12
C SER A 556 17.14 -10.85 -21.99
N VAL A 557 16.78 -12.01 -21.41
CA VAL A 557 15.38 -12.38 -21.16
C VAL A 557 14.73 -11.47 -20.11
N VAL A 558 15.45 -11.12 -19.04
CA VAL A 558 14.96 -10.18 -18.01
C VAL A 558 14.75 -8.80 -18.61
N ASN A 559 15.70 -8.29 -19.40
CA ASN A 559 15.61 -7.00 -20.08
C ASN A 559 14.41 -6.95 -21.05
N LEU A 560 14.27 -7.96 -21.90
CA LEU A 560 13.15 -8.11 -22.83
C LEU A 560 11.81 -8.16 -22.08
N SER A 561 11.74 -8.94 -21.02
CA SER A 561 10.53 -9.09 -20.21
C SER A 561 10.15 -7.77 -19.54
N ALA A 562 11.13 -7.09 -18.93
CA ALA A 562 10.95 -5.80 -18.27
C ALA A 562 10.42 -4.74 -19.24
N TYR A 563 10.90 -4.74 -20.48
CA TYR A 563 10.39 -3.85 -21.52
C TYR A 563 8.89 -4.10 -21.81
N PHE A 564 8.49 -5.34 -22.12
CA PHE A 564 7.11 -5.66 -22.47
C PHE A 564 6.11 -5.48 -21.33
N ILE A 565 6.55 -5.59 -20.08
CA ILE A 565 5.69 -5.33 -18.92
C ILE A 565 5.71 -3.86 -18.47
N ASN A 566 6.43 -2.98 -19.18
CA ASN A 566 6.66 -1.57 -18.85
C ASN A 566 7.32 -1.37 -17.46
N ARG A 567 8.47 -2.02 -17.27
CA ARG A 567 9.28 -2.00 -16.04
C ARG A 567 10.77 -1.74 -16.27
N ALA A 568 11.22 -1.61 -17.52
CA ALA A 568 12.62 -1.34 -17.83
C ALA A 568 13.17 -0.11 -17.07
N GLU A 569 12.45 1.02 -17.12
CA GLU A 569 12.81 2.25 -16.40
C GLU A 569 12.91 2.05 -14.89
N LYS A 570 11.84 1.50 -14.27
CA LYS A 570 11.78 1.34 -12.80
C LYS A 570 12.79 0.35 -12.27
N TRP A 571 13.03 -0.75 -12.99
CA TRP A 571 14.05 -1.72 -12.61
C TRP A 571 15.47 -1.19 -12.90
N GLY A 572 15.65 -0.36 -13.92
CA GLY A 572 16.90 0.34 -14.18
C GLY A 572 17.25 1.30 -13.04
N ILE A 573 16.30 2.15 -12.63
CA ILE A 573 16.46 3.05 -11.47
C ILE A 573 16.76 2.24 -10.19
N PHE A 574 16.06 1.12 -9.96
CA PHE A 574 16.34 0.23 -8.85
C PHE A 574 17.79 -0.27 -8.88
N LEU A 575 18.27 -0.76 -10.03
CA LEU A 575 19.64 -1.23 -10.16
C LEU A 575 20.65 -0.12 -9.93
N ALA A 576 20.38 1.11 -10.37
CA ALA A 576 21.27 2.25 -10.17
C ALA A 576 21.34 2.73 -8.71
N LYS A 577 20.27 2.52 -7.93
CA LYS A 577 20.21 2.90 -6.50
C LYS A 577 20.68 1.81 -5.55
N TYR A 578 20.35 0.55 -5.85
CA TYR A 578 20.56 -0.56 -4.92
C TYR A 578 22.06 -0.89 -4.82
N ASN A 579 22.70 -0.42 -3.76
CA ASN A 579 24.13 -0.55 -3.54
C ASN A 579 24.45 -1.36 -2.26
N PRO A 580 23.98 -2.61 -2.14
CA PRO A 580 24.10 -3.36 -0.89
C PRO A 580 25.52 -3.88 -0.65
N THR A 581 25.88 -4.05 0.62
CA THR A 581 26.97 -4.97 1.02
C THR A 581 26.57 -6.43 0.79
N LEU A 582 27.52 -7.37 0.85
CA LEU A 582 27.21 -8.80 0.69
C LEU A 582 26.19 -9.29 1.75
N VAL A 583 26.30 -8.82 2.99
CA VAL A 583 25.39 -9.23 4.07
C VAL A 583 24.00 -8.64 3.84
N GLU A 584 23.90 -7.37 3.46
CA GLU A 584 22.63 -6.74 3.10
C GLU A 584 21.97 -7.39 1.88
N PHE A 585 22.74 -7.78 0.87
CA PHE A 585 22.19 -8.50 -0.27
C PHE A 585 21.61 -9.87 0.14
N LEU A 586 22.28 -10.58 1.03
CA LEU A 586 21.86 -11.92 1.47
C LEU A 586 20.69 -11.90 2.46
N PHE A 587 20.67 -10.94 3.39
CA PHE A 587 19.72 -10.90 4.51
C PHE A 587 18.76 -9.69 4.51
N GLY A 588 19.05 -8.64 3.75
CA GLY A 588 18.24 -7.42 3.67
C GLY A 588 18.46 -6.47 4.86
N TYR A 589 17.75 -5.34 4.83
CA TYR A 589 17.82 -4.30 5.86
C TYR A 589 16.83 -4.49 7.02
N GLY A 590 15.88 -5.42 6.88
CA GLY A 590 14.77 -5.62 7.81
C GLY A 590 13.41 -5.19 7.24
N PRO A 591 12.31 -5.56 7.92
CA PRO A 591 10.96 -5.31 7.44
C PRO A 591 10.68 -3.81 7.34
N GLN A 592 10.12 -3.38 6.21
CA GLN A 592 9.70 -2.00 5.95
C GLN A 592 10.84 -0.97 5.97
N GLN A 593 12.11 -1.40 5.89
CA GLN A 593 13.28 -0.51 5.89
C GLN A 593 13.66 -0.06 4.46
N PHE A 594 13.59 1.24 4.22
CA PHE A 594 13.88 1.83 2.91
C PHE A 594 14.97 2.89 2.90
N SER A 595 15.33 3.43 4.06
CA SER A 595 16.23 4.58 4.15
C SER A 595 17.54 4.35 3.41
N GLU A 596 18.16 3.17 3.59
CA GLU A 596 19.42 2.83 2.91
C GLU A 596 19.26 2.73 1.39
N TYR A 597 18.17 2.13 0.88
CA TYR A 597 17.91 2.07 -0.56
C TYR A 597 17.69 3.45 -1.19
N TYR A 598 17.10 4.39 -0.44
CA TYR A 598 16.81 5.73 -0.96
C TYR A 598 18.00 6.69 -0.87
N PHE A 599 18.77 6.60 0.21
CA PHE A 599 19.78 7.61 0.58
C PHE A 599 21.22 7.08 0.61
N GLY A 600 21.42 5.75 0.57
CA GLY A 600 22.76 5.14 0.63
C GLY A 600 23.59 5.28 -0.65
N HIS A 601 22.95 5.55 -1.80
CA HIS A 601 23.64 5.75 -3.08
C HIS A 601 23.00 6.87 -3.91
N ASN A 602 23.79 7.88 -4.27
CA ASN A 602 23.33 9.04 -5.02
C ASN A 602 23.10 8.70 -6.51
N THR A 603 21.99 9.19 -7.05
CA THR A 603 21.58 9.01 -8.45
C THR A 603 20.95 10.30 -8.97
N LYS A 604 20.53 10.35 -10.24
CA LYS A 604 19.71 11.48 -10.73
C LYS A 604 18.32 11.56 -10.07
N TYR A 605 17.91 10.52 -9.35
CA TYR A 605 16.58 10.37 -8.75
C TYR A 605 16.63 10.41 -7.21
N ASN A 606 17.06 11.52 -6.63
CA ASN A 606 17.22 11.65 -5.16
C ASN A 606 16.01 12.28 -4.44
N PHE A 607 15.03 12.83 -5.19
CA PHE A 607 13.86 13.50 -4.62
C PHE A 607 12.54 12.82 -5.01
N GLY A 608 11.74 12.45 -4.03
CA GLY A 608 10.44 11.80 -4.24
C GLY A 608 10.48 10.26 -4.11
N LEU A 609 9.30 9.65 -4.09
CA LEU A 609 9.13 8.22 -3.79
C LEU A 609 9.25 7.34 -5.06
N PHE A 610 10.47 6.89 -5.37
CA PHE A 610 10.81 5.96 -6.45
C PHE A 610 10.84 4.50 -6.00
N LEU A 611 9.68 3.86 -6.01
CA LEU A 611 9.59 2.44 -5.70
C LEU A 611 10.08 1.57 -6.87
N PRO A 612 10.63 0.37 -6.59
CA PRO A 612 11.02 -0.59 -7.62
C PRO A 612 9.88 -1.05 -8.54
N HIS A 613 8.61 -0.85 -8.17
CA HIS A 613 7.46 -1.40 -8.88
C HIS A 613 7.59 -2.93 -9.08
N SER A 614 7.99 -3.61 -8.01
CA SER A 614 8.09 -5.06 -7.89
C SER A 614 8.17 -5.48 -6.42
N SER A 615 7.16 -6.19 -5.93
CA SER A 615 7.15 -6.73 -4.57
C SER A 615 8.31 -7.72 -4.33
N PHE A 616 8.85 -8.34 -5.37
CA PHE A 616 10.05 -9.18 -5.24
C PHE A 616 11.32 -8.37 -4.99
N LEU A 617 11.53 -7.28 -5.73
CA LEU A 617 12.67 -6.38 -5.49
C LEU A 617 12.58 -5.71 -4.12
N ASN A 618 11.36 -5.39 -3.70
CA ASN A 618 11.09 -4.85 -2.37
C ASN A 618 11.43 -5.84 -1.25
N TYR A 619 11.01 -7.10 -1.41
CA TYR A 619 11.32 -8.13 -0.42
C TYR A 619 12.79 -8.55 -0.47
N LEU A 620 13.48 -8.34 -1.59
CA LEU A 620 14.94 -8.43 -1.68
C LEU A 620 15.59 -7.35 -0.81
N ILE A 621 15.14 -6.09 -0.86
CA ILE A 621 15.61 -5.02 0.03
C ILE A 621 15.37 -5.39 1.50
N PHE A 622 14.18 -5.87 1.84
CA PHE A 622 13.81 -6.10 3.26
C PHE A 622 14.39 -7.37 3.87
N TYR A 623 14.41 -8.48 3.13
CA TYR A 623 14.74 -9.81 3.66
C TYR A 623 15.92 -10.46 2.95
N GLY A 624 16.53 -9.78 1.98
CA GLY A 624 17.64 -10.28 1.20
C GLY A 624 17.28 -11.48 0.34
N LEU A 625 18.29 -11.99 -0.36
CA LEU A 625 18.14 -13.13 -1.26
C LEU A 625 17.66 -14.38 -0.50
N PHE A 626 18.21 -14.67 0.68
CA PHE A 626 17.82 -15.86 1.44
C PHE A 626 16.38 -15.78 1.96
N GLY A 627 15.94 -14.62 2.44
CA GLY A 627 14.57 -14.44 2.87
C GLY A 627 13.58 -14.57 1.71
N LEU A 628 13.88 -13.95 0.57
CA LEU A 628 13.06 -14.06 -0.64
C LEU A 628 12.98 -15.50 -1.15
N LEU A 629 14.11 -16.22 -1.23
CA LEU A 629 14.14 -17.63 -1.62
C LEU A 629 13.35 -18.51 -0.65
N ALA A 630 13.50 -18.31 0.66
CA ALA A 630 12.74 -19.06 1.67
C ALA A 630 11.23 -18.85 1.51
N LEU A 631 10.79 -17.62 1.23
CA LEU A 631 9.40 -17.29 0.95
C LEU A 631 8.88 -17.98 -0.32
N LEU A 632 9.65 -17.91 -1.42
CA LEU A 632 9.29 -18.58 -2.68
C LEU A 632 9.22 -20.11 -2.53
N ILE A 633 10.16 -20.72 -1.80
CA ILE A 633 10.15 -22.15 -1.48
C ILE A 633 8.91 -22.50 -0.66
N CYS A 634 8.57 -21.68 0.35
CA CYS A 634 7.38 -21.90 1.17
C CYS A 634 6.09 -21.83 0.33
N ILE A 635 5.97 -20.86 -0.58
CA ILE A 635 4.84 -20.75 -1.51
C ILE A 635 4.81 -21.94 -2.47
N PHE A 636 5.95 -22.39 -2.99
CA PHE A 636 6.03 -23.55 -3.87
C PHE A 636 5.61 -24.85 -3.16
N ILE A 637 6.08 -25.07 -1.92
CA ILE A 637 5.66 -26.20 -1.08
C ILE A 637 4.15 -26.13 -0.83
N TYR A 638 3.61 -24.95 -0.54
CA TYR A 638 2.17 -24.74 -0.38
C TYR A 638 1.39 -25.11 -1.65
N LEU A 639 1.83 -24.62 -2.82
CA LEU A 639 1.22 -24.94 -4.11
C LEU A 639 1.25 -26.44 -4.43
N LYS A 640 2.35 -27.11 -4.14
CA LYS A 640 2.52 -28.56 -4.32
C LYS A 640 1.55 -29.35 -3.43
N ASN A 641 1.44 -28.96 -2.16
CA ASN A 641 0.63 -29.65 -1.16
C ASN A 641 -0.86 -29.27 -1.20
N SER A 642 -1.19 -28.14 -1.85
CA SER A 642 -2.57 -27.66 -1.95
C SER A 642 -3.44 -28.67 -2.69
N LYS A 643 -4.59 -28.99 -2.09
CA LYS A 643 -5.57 -29.95 -2.66
C LYS A 643 -6.61 -29.26 -3.54
N PHE A 644 -6.86 -27.97 -3.31
CA PHE A 644 -7.92 -27.26 -4.03
C PHE A 644 -7.37 -26.49 -5.22
N LEU A 645 -7.89 -26.82 -6.40
CA LEU A 645 -7.50 -26.17 -7.65
C LEU A 645 -7.73 -24.64 -7.61
N ILE A 646 -8.83 -24.18 -6.99
CA ILE A 646 -9.13 -22.75 -6.84
C ILE A 646 -7.97 -22.02 -6.18
N THR A 647 -7.48 -22.54 -5.06
CA THR A 647 -6.37 -21.96 -4.29
C THR A 647 -5.10 -21.84 -5.13
N LYS A 648 -4.76 -22.88 -5.91
CA LYS A 648 -3.59 -22.83 -6.79
C LYS A 648 -3.66 -21.68 -7.79
N TYR A 649 -4.82 -21.50 -8.43
CA TYR A 649 -5.03 -20.44 -9.41
C TYR A 649 -4.97 -19.05 -8.76
N LEU A 650 -5.56 -18.88 -7.58
CA LEU A 650 -5.49 -17.62 -6.85
C LEU A 650 -4.07 -17.28 -6.39
N VAL A 651 -3.30 -18.26 -5.91
CA VAL A 651 -1.89 -18.04 -5.54
C VAL A 651 -1.04 -17.70 -6.78
N ILE A 652 -1.24 -18.41 -7.90
CA ILE A 652 -0.54 -18.11 -9.16
C ILE A 652 -0.88 -16.69 -9.63
N PHE A 653 -2.14 -16.26 -9.52
CA PHE A 653 -2.55 -14.89 -9.82
C PHE A 653 -1.73 -13.87 -9.01
N PHE A 654 -1.58 -14.08 -7.70
CA PHE A 654 -0.73 -13.20 -6.89
C PHE A 654 0.72 -13.21 -7.35
N ILE A 655 1.35 -14.38 -7.45
CA ILE A 655 2.77 -14.49 -7.83
C ILE A 655 3.07 -13.75 -9.14
N LEU A 656 2.21 -13.90 -10.16
CA LEU A 656 2.38 -13.22 -11.45
C LEU A 656 2.35 -11.69 -11.32
N ASN A 657 1.44 -11.15 -10.51
CA ASN A 657 1.30 -9.70 -10.34
C ASN A 657 2.37 -9.10 -9.40
N LEU A 658 2.85 -9.86 -8.40
CA LEU A 658 3.90 -9.43 -7.48
C LEU A 658 5.25 -9.12 -8.18
N VAL A 659 5.51 -9.73 -9.34
CA VAL A 659 6.68 -9.40 -10.17
C VAL A 659 6.63 -7.95 -10.62
N LYS A 660 5.44 -7.45 -11.00
CA LYS A 660 5.25 -6.13 -11.61
C LYS A 660 4.78 -5.05 -10.62
N SER A 661 4.35 -5.42 -9.42
CA SER A 661 3.58 -4.52 -8.56
C SER A 661 4.15 -4.43 -7.16
N ASP A 662 4.11 -3.23 -6.59
CA ASP A 662 4.44 -2.94 -5.19
C ASP A 662 3.26 -3.21 -4.24
N ALA A 663 2.27 -4.00 -4.68
CA ALA A 663 1.02 -4.20 -3.96
C ALA A 663 1.23 -4.57 -2.49
N LEU A 664 2.24 -5.38 -2.13
CA LEU A 664 2.45 -5.86 -0.76
C LEU A 664 2.87 -4.79 0.26
N PHE A 665 3.24 -3.58 -0.17
CA PHE A 665 3.42 -2.47 0.78
C PHE A 665 2.12 -1.91 1.30
N TYR A 666 1.03 -2.12 0.59
CA TYR A 666 -0.27 -1.71 1.07
C TYR A 666 -0.81 -2.81 1.95
N LEU A 667 -1.03 -2.47 3.23
CA LEU A 667 -1.57 -3.39 4.24
C LEU A 667 -2.74 -4.25 3.74
N PRO A 668 -3.76 -3.72 3.02
CA PRO A 668 -4.87 -4.54 2.50
C PRO A 668 -4.42 -5.69 1.59
N ASN A 669 -3.42 -5.47 0.73
CA ASN A 669 -2.90 -6.50 -0.17
C ASN A 669 -2.13 -7.58 0.57
N LEU A 670 -1.37 -7.22 1.60
CA LEU A 670 -0.70 -8.21 2.46
C LEU A 670 -1.73 -9.07 3.21
N VAL A 671 -2.81 -8.47 3.73
CA VAL A 671 -3.93 -9.22 4.33
C VAL A 671 -4.55 -10.18 3.32
N LEU A 672 -4.75 -9.74 2.08
CA LEU A 672 -5.31 -10.58 1.02
C LEU A 672 -4.40 -11.75 0.65
N LEU A 673 -3.09 -11.53 0.57
CA LEU A 673 -2.12 -12.61 0.35
C LEU A 673 -2.19 -13.65 1.47
N ILE A 674 -2.19 -13.23 2.73
CA ILE A 674 -2.30 -14.14 3.88
C ILE A 674 -3.64 -14.89 3.85
N PHE A 675 -4.73 -14.22 3.47
CA PHE A 675 -6.03 -14.87 3.25
C PHE A 675 -5.94 -15.98 2.19
N VAL A 676 -5.36 -15.68 1.02
CA VAL A 676 -5.22 -16.64 -0.09
C VAL A 676 -4.35 -17.84 0.28
N LEU A 677 -3.26 -17.62 1.03
CA LEU A 677 -2.41 -18.68 1.57
C LEU A 677 -3.09 -19.53 2.65
N ASN A 678 -4.31 -19.18 3.07
CA ASN A 678 -5.13 -19.93 4.02
C ASN A 678 -6.47 -20.42 3.45
N ILE A 679 -6.81 -20.11 2.19
CA ILE A 679 -8.08 -20.52 1.57
C ILE A 679 -8.27 -22.04 1.63
N ASP A 680 -7.20 -22.84 1.47
CA ASP A 680 -7.30 -24.29 1.56
C ASP A 680 -7.86 -24.77 2.91
N LYS A 681 -7.50 -24.11 4.01
CA LYS A 681 -8.03 -24.44 5.35
C LYS A 681 -9.51 -24.09 5.44
N LEU A 682 -9.89 -22.95 4.89
CA LEU A 682 -11.26 -22.42 4.91
C LEU A 682 -12.22 -23.27 4.05
N VAL A 683 -11.75 -23.76 2.91
CA VAL A 683 -12.54 -24.55 1.95
C VAL A 683 -12.56 -26.04 2.29
N LYS A 684 -11.64 -26.55 3.11
CA LYS A 684 -11.63 -27.97 3.52
C LYS A 684 -12.73 -28.32 4.53
N ASN A 685 -13.11 -27.38 5.37
CA ASN A 685 -14.00 -27.62 6.51
C ASN A 685 -15.47 -27.23 6.26
N ASN A 686 -15.79 -26.80 5.03
CA ASN A 686 -17.13 -26.43 4.52
C ASN A 686 -17.27 -26.87 3.06
#